data_AF-A0A5E5PV70-F1
#
_entry.id   AF-A0A5E5PV70-F1
#
_cell.length_a   1.000
_cell.length_b   1.000
_cell.length_c   1.000
_cell.angle_alpha   90.00
_cell.angle_beta   90.00
_cell.angle_gamma   90.00
#
_symmetry.space_group_name_H-M   'P 1'
#
loop_
_entity.id
_entity.type
_entity.pdbx_description
1 polymer ?
#
loop_
_entity_poly.entity_id
_entity_poly.type
_entity_poly.pdbx_seq_one_letter_code
_entity_poly.pdbx_strand_id
1 'polypeptide(L)'
;TGGTKTVYSWDTDKGGMSQKTETVKSHSGVLKNPLINLNEEIQRLEELLKSTSEKQSKHSDLLSRTLYAFRAFHEVREYELGFYHSDLKAFKLNFDEHLRTNPNSEIIGELNRINVVLQDFITDIEAQDLRRTEQSVQQSVLLVREKYEATKVLEVGDKVIELKRIRGWLLSLSSRSSEMHEQLEQDIAIEHEIQVAKESQTELEQWDTSEIRQGRTTDPFVGYKRQVIIMTENDPDIIQSTSYLAEKYPDNTTIVRMDKNGNYKVVYGLKLNEIPKGDIKVVINAHGNPGGIRNRSIEEIAEHISIIDRAVGKDSGVRKVSLVACSLGGDYVKILLPELRKKGVSNTKVSVRLVPVIVDADGRKIMSNSVEGISGKYRSNALKKTYAFNEKGEIIPVDSYTDEHYDVSLSIDKDGSPKIERIYGNKRLSELKGPLKVFVKAESFSETEQMLHQFKDVLPSGASIAHLSIKTPKDNDWFAQGNVLQQTQNLDNFGERLNASIVVYSDSEDAQVSLAARNRDSGVRIIKGDTCFIKDPLMLKNAMVILELGGSESNQQYLEFRGDDFDADIHVEIFHEGVNQVPMTRETLKNLDLISQVTQQSIADIDIIVSTTENLGHYLELVKALSDKYKVTITVHKEIESGASVEWLSKTPQDSDVIVRTPPHLAETQPHNDKKLQDWDTPNQEQI
;
A
#
# COMPACT_ATOMS: atom_id res chain seq x y z
N THR A 1 -0.96 -9.14 -48.49
CA THR A 1 -0.76 -10.57 -48.77
C THR A 1 -1.05 -10.83 -50.23
N GLY A 2 -0.18 -11.57 -50.92
CA GLY A 2 -0.30 -11.81 -52.36
C GLY A 2 -1.59 -12.55 -52.72
N GLY A 3 -2.24 -12.10 -53.78
CA GLY A 3 -3.51 -12.62 -54.27
C GLY A 3 -4.13 -11.66 -55.27
N THR A 4 -5.00 -12.20 -56.14
CA THR A 4 -5.76 -11.40 -57.10
C THR A 4 -6.86 -10.66 -56.35
N LYS A 5 -6.90 -9.33 -56.44
CA LYS A 5 -8.02 -8.54 -55.90
C LYS A 5 -8.93 -8.14 -57.04
N THR A 6 -10.23 -8.39 -56.85
CA THR A 6 -11.29 -7.90 -57.74
C THR A 6 -12.00 -6.76 -57.04
N VAL A 7 -11.95 -5.57 -57.63
CA VAL A 7 -12.70 -4.40 -57.16
C VAL A 7 -13.95 -4.27 -58.00
N TYR A 8 -15.08 -4.09 -57.32
CA TYR A 8 -16.38 -3.82 -57.93
C TYR A 8 -16.70 -2.34 -57.77
N SER A 9 -17.01 -1.68 -58.87
CA SER A 9 -17.49 -0.29 -58.89
C SER A 9 -18.83 -0.23 -59.61
N TRP A 10 -19.70 0.68 -59.18
CA TRP A 10 -20.94 0.94 -59.89
C TRP A 10 -20.67 1.95 -61.01
N ASP A 11 -20.83 1.51 -62.26
CA ASP A 11 -20.68 2.37 -63.45
C ASP A 11 -22.04 3.00 -63.75
N THR A 12 -22.17 4.29 -63.41
CA THR A 12 -23.40 5.06 -63.61
C THR A 12 -23.76 5.27 -65.07
N ASP A 13 -22.79 5.25 -65.98
CA ASP A 13 -23.03 5.49 -67.42
C ASP A 13 -23.53 4.22 -68.13
N LYS A 14 -23.15 3.05 -67.61
CA LYS A 14 -23.60 1.74 -68.12
C LYS A 14 -24.72 1.11 -67.31
N GLY A 15 -25.14 1.75 -66.21
CA GLY A 15 -26.23 1.28 -65.36
C GLY A 15 -25.99 -0.10 -64.74
N GLY A 16 -24.75 -0.39 -64.31
CA GLY A 16 -24.41 -1.71 -63.79
C GLY A 16 -23.07 -1.80 -63.06
N MET A 17 -22.85 -2.95 -62.42
CA MET A 17 -21.62 -3.23 -61.67
C MET A 17 -20.49 -3.61 -62.63
N SER A 18 -19.42 -2.82 -62.65
CA SER A 18 -18.18 -3.10 -63.36
C SER A 18 -17.17 -3.72 -62.40
N GLN A 19 -16.47 -4.76 -62.85
CA GLN A 19 -15.42 -5.43 -62.07
C GLN A 19 -14.07 -5.29 -62.75
N LYS A 20 -13.03 -5.02 -61.96
CA LYS A 20 -11.65 -5.02 -62.41
C LYS A 20 -10.83 -5.94 -61.53
N THR A 21 -10.22 -6.94 -62.14
CA THR A 21 -9.36 -7.91 -61.48
C THR A 21 -7.91 -7.60 -61.82
N GLU A 22 -7.10 -7.29 -60.80
CA GLU A 22 -5.68 -7.02 -60.98
C GLU A 22 -4.84 -8.00 -60.17
N THR A 23 -3.79 -8.53 -60.81
CA THR A 23 -2.76 -9.32 -60.16
C THR A 23 -1.80 -8.37 -59.46
N VAL A 24 -1.96 -8.21 -58.15
CA VAL A 24 -1.06 -7.37 -57.35
C VAL A 24 0.27 -8.11 -57.23
N LYS A 25 1.31 -7.61 -57.91
CA LYS A 25 2.70 -8.05 -57.64
C LYS A 25 2.95 -7.85 -56.15
N SER A 26 3.49 -8.87 -55.50
CA SER A 26 3.94 -8.75 -54.11
C SER A 26 5.02 -7.68 -54.05
N HIS A 27 4.62 -6.46 -53.74
CA HIS A 27 5.49 -5.59 -52.99
C HIS A 27 5.33 -6.10 -51.57
N SER A 28 6.22 -7.01 -51.16
CA SER A 28 6.64 -6.99 -49.77
C SER A 28 7.29 -5.63 -49.57
N GLY A 29 6.46 -4.60 -49.44
CA GLY A 29 6.81 -3.44 -48.67
C GLY A 29 6.91 -3.95 -47.24
N VAL A 30 8.01 -4.64 -46.94
CA VAL A 30 8.77 -4.24 -45.77
C VAL A 30 8.91 -2.75 -45.99
N LEU A 31 8.15 -1.95 -45.23
CA LEU A 31 8.27 -0.51 -45.24
C LEU A 31 9.75 -0.26 -44.90
N LYS A 32 10.59 -0.14 -45.93
CA LYS A 32 11.96 0.30 -45.76
C LYS A 32 11.83 1.71 -45.24
N ASN A 33 12.28 1.93 -44.01
CA ASN A 33 12.45 3.27 -43.47
C ASN A 33 13.28 4.06 -44.49
N PRO A 34 12.70 5.05 -45.20
CA PRO A 34 13.35 5.69 -46.34
C PRO A 34 14.49 6.62 -45.91
N LEU A 35 14.71 6.74 -44.61
CA LEU A 35 15.57 7.75 -44.03
C LEU A 35 17.02 7.29 -44.06
N ILE A 36 17.36 6.09 -43.53
CA ILE A 36 18.74 5.54 -43.54
C ILE A 36 18.72 4.00 -43.55
N ASN A 37 19.42 3.37 -44.50
CA ASN A 37 19.56 1.92 -44.58
C ASN A 37 20.60 1.40 -43.57
N LEU A 38 20.20 1.24 -42.31
CA LEU A 38 21.07 0.72 -41.24
C LEU A 38 21.26 -0.81 -41.25
N ASN A 39 20.66 -1.54 -42.20
CA ASN A 39 20.68 -3.01 -42.20
C ASN A 39 22.10 -3.60 -42.24
N GLU A 40 22.97 -3.04 -43.07
CA GLU A 40 24.36 -3.52 -43.19
C GLU A 40 25.16 -3.25 -41.91
N GLU A 41 24.95 -2.09 -41.28
CA GLU A 41 25.65 -1.70 -40.05
C GLU A 41 25.12 -2.45 -38.82
N ILE A 42 23.81 -2.74 -38.76
CA ILE A 42 23.20 -3.63 -37.74
C ILE A 42 23.79 -5.04 -37.85
N GLN A 43 23.81 -5.62 -39.05
CA GLN A 43 24.36 -6.96 -39.27
C GLN A 43 25.86 -7.03 -38.91
N ARG A 44 26.62 -6.01 -39.28
CA ARG A 44 28.05 -5.91 -38.96
C ARG A 44 28.30 -5.76 -37.45
N LEU A 45 27.49 -4.96 -36.74
CA LEU A 45 27.55 -4.83 -35.29
C LEU A 45 27.22 -6.15 -34.58
N GLU A 46 26.27 -6.93 -35.08
CA GLU A 46 25.95 -8.26 -34.56
C GLU A 46 27.13 -9.24 -34.70
N GLU A 47 27.81 -9.24 -35.85
CA GLU A 47 29.02 -10.03 -36.08
C GLU A 47 30.20 -9.57 -35.20
N LEU A 48 30.35 -8.25 -35.02
CA LEU A 48 31.35 -7.65 -34.14
C LEU A 48 31.10 -8.02 -32.67
N LEU A 49 29.85 -8.00 -32.22
CA LEU A 49 29.45 -8.42 -30.87
C LEU A 49 29.67 -9.92 -30.65
N LYS A 50 29.40 -10.76 -31.66
CA LYS A 50 29.66 -12.20 -31.58
C LYS A 50 31.15 -12.48 -31.41
N SER A 51 32.00 -11.85 -32.22
CA SER A 51 33.47 -12.01 -32.14
C SER A 51 34.10 -11.38 -30.89
N THR A 52 33.47 -10.36 -30.30
CA THR A 52 33.93 -9.74 -29.04
C THR A 52 33.35 -10.37 -27.78
N SER A 53 32.25 -11.14 -27.86
CA SER A 53 31.68 -11.85 -26.70
C SER A 53 32.52 -13.03 -26.22
N GLU A 54 33.33 -13.63 -27.09
CA GLU A 54 34.26 -14.72 -26.76
C GLU A 54 35.51 -14.25 -25.98
N LYS A 55 35.76 -12.93 -25.94
CA LYS A 55 36.86 -12.28 -25.20
C LYS A 55 36.30 -11.04 -24.50
N GLN A 56 35.94 -11.09 -23.20
CA GLN A 56 35.37 -9.96 -22.41
C GLN A 56 35.97 -8.59 -22.79
N SER A 57 35.38 -7.95 -23.80
CA SER A 57 35.95 -6.77 -24.43
C SER A 57 35.44 -5.55 -23.70
N LYS A 58 36.35 -4.64 -23.34
CA LYS A 58 36.01 -3.31 -22.79
C LYS A 58 35.06 -2.48 -23.68
N HIS A 59 34.77 -2.94 -24.90
CA HIS A 59 33.87 -2.30 -25.87
C HIS A 59 32.45 -2.90 -25.89
N SER A 60 32.20 -4.02 -25.20
CA SER A 60 30.95 -4.79 -25.34
C SER A 60 29.71 -4.00 -24.97
N ASP A 61 29.74 -3.19 -23.91
CA ASP A 61 28.61 -2.36 -23.50
C ASP A 61 28.31 -1.26 -24.54
N LEU A 62 29.34 -0.56 -25.02
CA LEU A 62 29.19 0.45 -26.06
C LEU A 62 28.57 -0.13 -27.33
N LEU A 63 29.12 -1.24 -27.84
CA LEU A 63 28.65 -1.89 -29.06
C LEU A 63 27.21 -2.40 -28.92
N SER A 64 26.87 -2.95 -27.76
CA SER A 64 25.51 -3.41 -27.45
C SER A 64 24.52 -2.24 -27.44
N ARG A 65 24.90 -1.11 -26.83
CA ARG A 65 24.10 0.13 -26.83
C ARG A 65 23.96 0.72 -28.23
N THR A 66 25.02 0.71 -29.04
CA THR A 66 24.97 1.15 -30.44
C THR A 66 24.02 0.28 -31.26
N LEU A 67 24.12 -1.04 -31.13
CA LEU A 67 23.22 -1.97 -31.83
C LEU A 67 21.76 -1.73 -31.44
N TYR A 68 21.49 -1.55 -30.14
CA TYR A 68 20.16 -1.21 -29.65
C TYR A 68 19.65 0.11 -30.26
N ALA A 69 20.50 1.14 -30.27
CA ALA A 69 20.17 2.43 -30.87
C ALA A 69 19.86 2.30 -32.37
N PHE A 70 20.72 1.64 -33.15
CA PHE A 70 20.51 1.46 -34.58
C PHE A 70 19.24 0.68 -34.90
N ARG A 71 18.92 -0.36 -34.13
CA ARG A 71 17.66 -1.09 -34.27
C ARG A 71 16.45 -0.22 -33.96
N ALA A 72 16.50 0.56 -32.88
CA ALA A 72 15.43 1.50 -32.55
C ALA A 72 15.22 2.49 -33.71
N PHE A 73 16.29 3.12 -34.19
CA PHE A 73 16.21 4.09 -35.29
C PHE A 73 15.78 3.51 -36.62
N HIS A 74 16.11 2.25 -36.89
CA HIS A 74 15.65 1.56 -38.08
C HIS A 74 14.11 1.50 -38.16
N GLU A 75 13.42 1.48 -37.02
CA GLU A 75 11.96 1.37 -36.95
C GLU A 75 11.23 2.71 -36.71
N VAL A 76 11.95 3.77 -36.32
CA VAL A 76 11.41 5.11 -36.01
C VAL A 76 10.95 5.84 -37.28
N ARG A 77 9.78 6.49 -37.20
CA ARG A 77 9.20 7.26 -38.33
C ARG A 77 9.79 8.67 -38.42
N GLU A 78 9.71 9.31 -39.58
CA GLU A 78 10.28 10.64 -39.84
C GLU A 78 9.83 11.72 -38.83
N TYR A 79 8.53 11.77 -38.53
CA TYR A 79 7.98 12.74 -37.59
C TYR A 79 8.37 12.45 -36.12
N GLU A 80 8.87 11.25 -35.80
CA GLU A 80 9.33 10.83 -34.47
C GLU A 80 10.81 11.14 -34.23
N LEU A 81 11.62 11.35 -35.28
CA LEU A 81 13.08 11.51 -35.17
C LEU A 81 13.52 12.63 -34.22
N GLY A 82 12.77 13.74 -34.18
CA GLY A 82 13.08 14.89 -33.33
C GLY A 82 13.07 14.59 -31.83
N PHE A 83 12.34 13.56 -31.37
CA PHE A 83 12.33 13.15 -29.95
C PHE A 83 13.66 12.56 -29.48
N TYR A 84 14.38 11.91 -30.39
CA TYR A 84 15.58 11.16 -30.07
C TYR A 84 16.87 11.93 -30.38
N HIS A 85 16.76 13.05 -31.10
CA HIS A 85 17.90 13.82 -31.58
C HIS A 85 18.87 14.25 -30.45
N SER A 86 18.33 14.71 -29.31
CA SER A 86 19.15 15.08 -28.14
C SER A 86 19.85 13.87 -27.52
N ASP A 87 19.17 12.73 -27.43
CA ASP A 87 19.74 11.49 -26.87
C ASP A 87 20.82 10.93 -27.78
N LEU A 88 20.64 11.04 -29.10
CA LEU A 88 21.63 10.70 -30.12
C LEU A 88 22.90 11.55 -29.98
N LYS A 89 22.75 12.86 -29.78
CA LYS A 89 23.90 13.76 -29.55
C LYS A 89 24.63 13.42 -28.26
N ALA A 90 23.91 13.14 -27.18
CA ALA A 90 24.52 12.69 -25.92
C ALA A 90 25.21 11.33 -26.08
N PHE A 91 24.58 10.38 -26.78
CA PHE A 91 25.14 9.08 -27.10
C PHE A 91 26.42 9.21 -27.93
N LYS A 92 26.43 10.09 -28.93
CA LYS A 92 27.60 10.42 -29.75
C LYS A 92 28.75 10.97 -28.90
N LEU A 93 28.46 11.89 -27.97
CA LEU A 93 29.48 12.43 -27.06
C LEU A 93 30.11 11.32 -26.20
N ASN A 94 29.29 10.41 -25.66
CA ASN A 94 29.80 9.25 -24.91
C ASN A 94 30.63 8.31 -25.81
N PHE A 95 30.23 8.14 -27.07
CA PHE A 95 30.97 7.35 -28.05
C PHE A 95 32.34 7.99 -28.35
N ASP A 96 32.39 9.31 -28.54
CA ASP A 96 33.62 10.06 -28.78
C ASP A 96 34.57 9.99 -27.57
N GLU A 97 34.03 10.08 -26.35
CA GLU A 97 34.83 9.90 -25.13
C GLU A 97 35.37 8.47 -25.01
N HIS A 98 34.59 7.46 -25.40
CA HIS A 98 35.06 6.07 -25.46
C HIS A 98 36.20 5.89 -26.46
N LEU A 99 36.13 6.53 -27.62
CA LEU A 99 37.22 6.55 -28.60
C LEU A 99 38.48 7.21 -28.02
N ARG A 100 38.32 8.36 -27.37
CA ARG A 100 39.44 9.12 -26.77
C ARG A 100 40.14 8.36 -25.66
N THR A 101 39.40 7.62 -24.85
CA THR A 101 39.93 6.78 -23.76
C THR A 101 40.51 5.46 -24.25
N ASN A 102 40.23 5.06 -25.49
CA ASN A 102 40.67 3.78 -26.06
C ASN A 102 41.35 3.92 -27.44
N PRO A 103 42.38 4.77 -27.59
CA PRO A 103 42.98 5.09 -28.89
C PRO A 103 43.70 3.89 -29.54
N ASN A 104 44.17 2.92 -28.73
CA ASN A 104 44.91 1.75 -29.18
C ASN A 104 44.04 0.47 -29.20
N SER A 105 42.73 0.59 -29.42
CA SER A 105 41.84 -0.57 -29.49
C SER A 105 42.15 -1.45 -30.72
N GLU A 106 42.10 -2.77 -30.54
CA GLU A 106 42.24 -3.75 -31.64
C GLU A 106 41.14 -3.60 -32.71
N ILE A 107 40.00 -3.00 -32.34
CA ILE A 107 38.85 -2.76 -33.23
C ILE A 107 38.67 -1.26 -33.54
N ILE A 108 39.69 -0.42 -33.36
CA ILE A 108 39.58 1.04 -33.51
C ILE A 108 39.07 1.47 -34.90
N GLY A 109 39.40 0.70 -35.95
CA GLY A 109 38.88 0.94 -37.30
C GLY A 109 37.36 0.78 -37.40
N GLU A 110 36.80 -0.24 -36.75
CA GLU A 110 35.35 -0.48 -36.70
C GLU A 110 34.65 0.57 -35.82
N LEU A 111 35.25 0.93 -34.68
CA LEU A 111 34.71 1.98 -33.81
C LEU A 111 34.67 3.35 -34.52
N ASN A 112 35.73 3.71 -35.26
CA ASN A 112 35.74 4.93 -36.05
C ASN A 112 34.68 4.92 -37.16
N ARG A 113 34.50 3.78 -37.84
CA ARG A 113 33.44 3.61 -38.85
C ARG A 113 32.06 3.81 -38.23
N ILE A 114 31.76 3.14 -37.12
CA ILE A 114 30.49 3.28 -36.40
C ILE A 114 30.26 4.74 -35.99
N ASN A 115 31.31 5.43 -35.53
CA ASN A 115 31.23 6.84 -35.16
C ASN A 115 30.88 7.76 -36.34
N VAL A 116 31.43 7.47 -37.53
CA VAL A 116 31.09 8.17 -38.76
C VAL A 116 29.63 7.92 -39.14
N VAL A 117 29.18 6.66 -39.11
CA VAL A 117 27.78 6.32 -39.38
C VAL A 117 26.83 7.05 -38.42
N LEU A 118 27.19 7.10 -37.13
CA LEU A 118 26.42 7.81 -36.12
C LEU A 118 26.39 9.33 -36.37
N GLN A 119 27.50 9.91 -36.84
CA GLN A 119 27.58 11.34 -37.19
C GLN A 119 26.77 11.66 -38.45
N ASP A 120 26.88 10.84 -39.48
CA ASP A 120 26.10 10.97 -40.72
C ASP A 120 24.61 10.88 -40.39
N PHE A 121 24.24 9.92 -39.53
CA PHE A 121 22.87 9.75 -39.07
C PHE A 121 22.32 11.00 -38.34
N ILE A 122 23.10 11.60 -37.44
CA ILE A 122 22.74 12.86 -36.78
C ILE A 122 22.56 13.99 -37.81
N THR A 123 23.47 14.07 -38.78
CA THR A 123 23.47 15.13 -39.81
C THR A 123 22.26 15.00 -40.74
N ASP A 124 21.90 13.78 -41.10
CA ASP A 124 20.72 13.49 -41.92
C ASP A 124 19.41 13.81 -41.19
N ILE A 125 19.31 13.53 -39.88
CA ILE A 125 18.18 13.96 -39.05
C ILE A 125 18.08 15.49 -39.07
N GLU A 126 19.19 16.20 -38.86
CA GLU A 126 19.20 17.68 -38.90
C GLU A 126 18.77 18.23 -40.27
N ALA A 127 19.21 17.60 -41.36
CA ALA A 127 18.87 17.99 -42.73
C ALA A 127 17.42 17.64 -43.12
N GLN A 128 16.84 16.59 -42.55
CA GLN A 128 15.42 16.26 -42.71
C GLN A 128 14.53 17.17 -41.87
N ASP A 129 14.95 17.49 -40.64
CA ASP A 129 14.27 18.46 -39.78
C ASP A 129 14.17 19.87 -40.42
N LEU A 130 15.12 20.24 -41.28
CA LEU A 130 15.09 21.47 -42.09
C LEU A 130 14.12 21.39 -43.29
N ARG A 131 13.72 20.19 -43.72
CA ARG A 131 12.90 19.94 -44.92
C ARG A 131 11.49 19.44 -44.61
N ARG A 132 11.08 19.42 -43.33
CA ARG A 132 9.76 18.93 -42.91
C ARG A 132 8.64 19.71 -43.60
N THR A 133 7.70 18.97 -44.17
CA THR A 133 6.45 19.53 -44.71
C THR A 133 5.52 19.93 -43.56
N GLU A 134 4.60 20.87 -43.80
CA GLU A 134 3.55 21.24 -42.82
C GLU A 134 2.80 20.01 -42.27
N GLN A 135 2.58 18.99 -43.11
CA GLN A 135 1.91 17.75 -42.74
C GLN A 135 2.74 16.89 -41.74
N SER A 136 4.06 16.83 -41.89
CA SER A 136 4.95 16.14 -40.93
C SER A 136 5.02 16.88 -39.59
N VAL A 137 5.00 18.22 -39.63
CA VAL A 137 4.94 19.06 -38.43
C VAL A 137 3.64 18.85 -37.66
N GLN A 138 2.49 18.81 -38.34
CA GLN A 138 1.20 18.50 -37.70
C GLN A 138 1.19 17.11 -37.03
N GLN A 139 1.77 16.09 -37.67
CA GLN A 139 1.92 14.76 -37.06
C GLN A 139 2.83 14.78 -35.84
N SER A 140 3.87 15.61 -35.86
CA SER A 140 4.77 15.80 -34.73
C SER A 140 4.03 16.42 -33.54
N VAL A 141 3.19 17.44 -33.75
CA VAL A 141 2.35 18.05 -32.70
C VAL A 141 1.38 17.03 -32.10
N LEU A 142 0.75 16.19 -32.92
CA LEU A 142 -0.11 15.11 -32.40
C LEU A 142 0.66 14.12 -31.54
N LEU A 143 1.89 13.77 -31.95
CA LEU A 143 2.76 12.90 -31.17
C LEU A 143 3.25 13.56 -29.87
N VAL A 144 3.52 14.89 -29.86
CA VAL A 144 3.79 15.64 -28.61
C VAL A 144 2.64 15.39 -27.64
N ARG A 145 1.40 15.62 -28.10
CA ARG A 145 0.21 15.49 -27.27
C ARG A 145 0.05 14.07 -26.74
N GLU A 146 0.25 13.06 -27.58
CA GLU A 146 0.23 11.66 -27.15
C GLU A 146 1.28 11.36 -26.07
N LYS A 147 2.53 11.78 -26.29
CA LYS A 147 3.62 11.57 -25.33
C LYS A 147 3.41 12.32 -24.03
N TYR A 148 2.93 13.56 -24.12
CA TYR A 148 2.57 14.39 -22.98
C TYR A 148 1.45 13.73 -22.15
N GLU A 149 0.38 13.24 -22.77
CA GLU A 149 -0.68 12.50 -22.07
C GLU A 149 -0.15 11.21 -21.42
N ALA A 150 0.80 10.53 -22.05
CA ALA A 150 1.44 9.35 -21.47
C ALA A 150 2.28 9.68 -20.21
N THR A 151 2.77 10.91 -20.05
CA THR A 151 3.51 11.30 -18.83
C THR A 151 2.64 11.36 -17.58
N LYS A 152 1.31 11.54 -17.73
CA LYS A 152 0.39 11.69 -16.59
C LYS A 152 0.27 10.45 -15.71
N VAL A 153 0.71 9.30 -16.21
CA VAL A 153 0.66 8.01 -15.49
C VAL A 153 2.04 7.52 -15.04
N LEU A 154 3.10 8.27 -15.36
CA LEU A 154 4.46 7.96 -14.92
C LEU A 154 4.65 8.34 -13.46
N GLU A 155 5.51 7.60 -12.78
CA GLU A 155 6.01 7.98 -11.46
C GLU A 155 6.70 9.35 -11.54
N VAL A 156 6.60 10.17 -10.50
CA VAL A 156 6.94 11.60 -10.56
C VAL A 156 8.37 11.87 -11.06
N GLY A 157 9.35 11.02 -10.68
CA GLY A 157 10.73 11.13 -11.17
C GLY A 157 10.84 10.92 -12.69
N ASP A 158 10.20 9.86 -13.19
CA ASP A 158 10.16 9.55 -14.63
C ASP A 158 9.35 10.59 -15.41
N LYS A 159 8.26 11.10 -14.81
CA LYS A 159 7.44 12.19 -15.35
C LYS A 159 8.26 13.47 -15.57
N VAL A 160 9.06 13.89 -14.58
CA VAL A 160 9.91 15.09 -14.71
C VAL A 160 10.94 14.93 -15.85
N ILE A 161 11.53 13.74 -16.00
CA ILE A 161 12.48 13.46 -17.07
C ILE A 161 11.80 13.58 -18.44
N GLU A 162 10.66 12.91 -18.61
CA GLU A 162 9.98 12.88 -19.91
C GLU A 162 9.35 14.24 -20.26
N LEU A 163 8.80 14.99 -19.30
CA LEU A 163 8.31 16.34 -19.54
C LEU A 163 9.43 17.30 -19.99
N LYS A 164 10.64 17.20 -19.40
CA LYS A 164 11.80 17.99 -19.86
C LYS A 164 12.18 17.64 -21.30
N ARG A 165 12.13 16.36 -21.65
CA ARG A 165 12.40 15.89 -23.01
C ARG A 165 11.39 16.45 -24.01
N ILE A 166 10.10 16.37 -23.66
CA ILE A 166 9.01 16.95 -24.46
C ILE A 166 9.20 18.46 -24.62
N ARG A 167 9.52 19.19 -23.54
CA ARG A 167 9.77 20.64 -23.61
C ARG A 167 10.94 20.99 -24.52
N GLY A 168 12.05 20.24 -24.44
CA GLY A 168 13.19 20.42 -25.32
C GLY A 168 12.82 20.24 -26.78
N TRP A 169 12.00 19.23 -27.08
CA TRP A 169 11.51 19.00 -28.43
C TRP A 169 10.57 20.12 -28.91
N LEU A 170 9.65 20.59 -28.06
CA LEU A 170 8.76 21.71 -28.37
C LEU A 170 9.51 23.01 -28.70
N LEU A 171 10.54 23.36 -27.93
CA LEU A 171 11.39 24.52 -28.22
C LEU A 171 12.10 24.40 -29.58
N SER A 172 12.48 23.17 -29.94
CA SER A 172 13.11 22.91 -31.24
C SER A 172 12.13 23.08 -32.41
N LEU A 173 10.83 22.86 -32.17
CA LEU A 173 9.76 23.04 -33.17
C LEU A 173 9.33 24.52 -33.27
N SER A 174 9.15 25.21 -32.13
CA SER A 174 8.66 26.60 -32.09
C SER A 174 9.66 27.61 -32.66
N SER A 175 10.95 27.38 -32.51
CA SER A 175 12.01 28.22 -33.10
C SER A 175 12.05 28.22 -34.63
N ARG A 176 11.22 27.41 -35.30
CA ARG A 176 11.31 27.14 -36.74
C ARG A 176 10.10 27.62 -37.56
N SER A 177 9.00 28.06 -36.92
CA SER A 177 7.84 28.66 -37.60
C SER A 177 7.06 29.57 -36.64
N SER A 178 6.69 30.77 -37.10
CA SER A 178 5.91 31.73 -36.31
C SER A 178 4.48 31.27 -36.04
N GLU A 179 3.82 30.64 -37.03
CA GLU A 179 2.49 30.06 -36.85
C GLU A 179 2.51 28.86 -35.89
N MET A 180 3.62 28.11 -35.86
CA MET A 180 3.83 27.05 -34.88
C MET A 180 4.17 27.56 -33.50
N HIS A 181 4.88 28.68 -33.39
CA HIS A 181 5.10 29.34 -32.12
C HIS A 181 3.75 29.74 -31.48
N GLU A 182 2.82 30.32 -32.24
CA GLU A 182 1.47 30.65 -31.75
C GLU A 182 0.65 29.40 -31.36
N GLN A 183 0.67 28.34 -32.18
CA GLN A 183 -0.05 27.10 -31.87
C GLN A 183 0.51 26.40 -30.63
N LEU A 184 1.82 26.47 -30.41
CA LEU A 184 2.47 25.88 -29.24
C LEU A 184 2.35 26.76 -27.99
N GLU A 185 2.40 28.09 -28.11
CA GLU A 185 2.12 29.02 -26.99
C GLU A 185 0.72 28.78 -26.40
N GLN A 186 -0.27 28.44 -27.24
CA GLN A 186 -1.61 28.04 -26.78
C GLN A 186 -1.65 26.67 -26.07
N ASP A 187 -0.64 25.81 -26.30
CA ASP A 187 -0.53 24.45 -25.75
C ASP A 187 0.46 24.33 -24.55
N ILE A 188 1.31 25.32 -24.27
CA ILE A 188 2.40 25.16 -23.27
C ILE A 188 1.93 25.49 -21.84
N ALA A 189 1.44 24.45 -21.15
CA ALA A 189 1.38 24.35 -19.69
C ALA A 189 2.57 23.57 -19.09
N ILE A 190 3.47 23.05 -19.94
CA ILE A 190 4.46 22.03 -19.59
C ILE A 190 5.55 22.56 -18.64
N GLU A 191 5.96 23.83 -18.76
CA GLU A 191 6.97 24.38 -17.85
C GLU A 191 6.46 24.50 -16.42
N HIS A 192 5.20 24.93 -16.27
CA HIS A 192 4.53 24.92 -14.97
C HIS A 192 4.41 23.49 -14.43
N GLU A 193 4.05 22.52 -15.26
CA GLU A 193 3.98 21.12 -14.83
C GLU A 193 5.32 20.51 -14.45
N ILE A 194 6.41 20.84 -15.14
CA ILE A 194 7.76 20.43 -14.75
C ILE A 194 8.08 20.98 -13.36
N GLN A 195 7.74 22.23 -13.10
CA GLN A 195 7.97 22.86 -11.81
C GLN A 195 7.14 22.18 -10.71
N VAL A 196 5.84 22.03 -10.93
CA VAL A 196 4.93 21.33 -10.01
C VAL A 196 5.40 19.90 -9.75
N ALA A 197 5.77 19.13 -10.78
CA ALA A 197 6.23 17.76 -10.61
C ALA A 197 7.56 17.65 -9.84
N LYS A 198 8.48 18.61 -10.00
CA LYS A 198 9.72 18.66 -9.20
C LYS A 198 9.44 18.99 -7.73
N GLU A 199 8.54 19.94 -7.48
CA GLU A 199 8.11 20.28 -6.13
C GLU A 199 7.47 19.06 -5.46
N SER A 200 6.54 18.40 -6.14
CA SER A 200 5.91 17.15 -5.70
C SER A 200 6.93 16.04 -5.48
N GLN A 201 7.92 15.88 -6.35
CA GLN A 201 8.96 14.87 -6.16
C GLN A 201 9.72 15.10 -4.84
N THR A 202 10.10 16.35 -4.58
CA THR A 202 10.82 16.73 -3.37
C THR A 202 9.96 16.52 -2.12
N GLU A 203 8.68 16.90 -2.18
CA GLU A 203 7.73 16.72 -1.07
C GLU A 203 7.51 15.24 -0.76
N LEU A 204 7.20 14.42 -1.77
CA LEU A 204 6.90 12.98 -1.58
C LEU A 204 8.12 12.18 -1.10
N GLU A 205 9.33 12.68 -1.35
CA GLU A 205 10.59 12.14 -0.83
C GLU A 205 10.79 12.39 0.66
N GLN A 206 10.23 13.48 1.19
CA GLN A 206 10.37 13.86 2.59
C GLN A 206 9.33 13.21 3.51
N TRP A 207 8.28 12.60 2.95
CA TRP A 207 7.27 11.90 3.75
C TRP A 207 7.89 10.72 4.50
N ASP A 208 7.41 10.45 5.71
CA ASP A 208 7.92 9.41 6.60
C ASP A 208 7.48 8.02 6.14
N THR A 209 8.39 7.04 6.23
CA THR A 209 8.12 5.63 5.92
C THR A 209 8.20 4.78 7.19
N SER A 210 7.23 3.89 7.39
CA SER A 210 7.41 2.77 8.31
C SER A 210 8.09 1.59 7.63
N GLU A 211 8.93 0.86 8.37
CA GLU A 211 9.41 -0.43 7.94
C GLU A 211 8.25 -1.43 7.84
N ILE A 212 8.14 -2.13 6.72
CA ILE A 212 7.15 -3.19 6.51
C ILE A 212 7.76 -4.50 6.99
N ARG A 213 7.27 -5.04 8.10
CA ARG A 213 7.76 -6.30 8.65
C ARG A 213 7.29 -7.46 7.78
N GLN A 214 8.24 -8.26 7.29
CA GLN A 214 7.94 -9.51 6.60
C GLN A 214 7.89 -10.67 7.60
N GLY A 215 7.04 -11.67 7.34
CA GLY A 215 7.00 -12.91 8.11
C GLY A 215 6.07 -12.93 9.32
N ARG A 216 5.55 -11.79 9.81
CA ARG A 216 4.41 -11.78 10.74
C ARG A 216 3.12 -12.03 9.94
N THR A 217 2.46 -13.16 10.21
CA THR A 217 1.07 -13.45 9.81
C THR A 217 0.69 -13.02 8.38
N THR A 218 1.29 -13.63 7.36
CA THR A 218 0.90 -13.38 5.97
C THR A 218 -0.37 -14.15 5.63
N ASP A 219 -1.51 -13.43 5.54
CA ASP A 219 -2.73 -14.01 5.00
C ASP A 219 -2.49 -14.30 3.49
N PRO A 220 -2.94 -15.44 2.94
CA PRO A 220 -2.90 -15.61 1.49
C PRO A 220 -3.74 -14.53 0.80
N PHE A 221 -3.15 -13.89 -0.22
CA PHE A 221 -3.83 -12.89 -1.04
C PHE A 221 -4.48 -13.56 -2.25
N VAL A 222 -5.82 -13.62 -2.24
CA VAL A 222 -6.59 -14.36 -3.24
C VAL A 222 -7.43 -13.42 -4.09
N GLY A 223 -7.55 -13.76 -5.37
CA GLY A 223 -8.49 -13.17 -6.34
C GLY A 223 -8.11 -11.82 -6.94
N TYR A 224 -7.05 -11.18 -6.43
CA TYR A 224 -6.40 -10.04 -7.08
C TYR A 224 -4.93 -10.36 -7.29
N LYS A 225 -4.30 -9.72 -8.28
CA LYS A 225 -2.85 -9.85 -8.50
C LYS A 225 -2.05 -9.07 -7.48
N ARG A 226 -2.53 -7.86 -7.16
CA ARG A 226 -1.85 -6.93 -6.27
C ARG A 226 -2.83 -5.96 -5.65
N GLN A 227 -2.55 -5.57 -4.43
CA GLN A 227 -3.15 -4.45 -3.74
C GLN A 227 -2.26 -3.22 -3.94
N VAL A 228 -2.86 -2.08 -4.29
CA VAL A 228 -2.18 -0.78 -4.34
C VAL A 228 -2.79 0.08 -3.25
N ILE A 229 -2.00 0.48 -2.25
CA ILE A 229 -2.43 1.37 -1.18
C ILE A 229 -1.98 2.78 -1.54
N ILE A 230 -2.94 3.71 -1.64
CA ILE A 230 -2.70 5.13 -1.87
C ILE A 230 -2.73 5.84 -0.51
N MET A 231 -1.61 6.45 -0.16
CA MET A 231 -1.48 7.41 0.93
C MET A 231 -1.63 8.82 0.37
N THR A 232 -2.56 9.60 0.93
CA THR A 232 -2.84 10.97 0.48
C THR A 232 -2.25 12.04 1.40
N GLU A 233 -1.64 11.66 2.52
CA GLU A 233 -1.10 12.59 3.52
C GLU A 233 0.09 11.99 4.28
N ASN A 234 0.98 12.86 4.76
CA ASN A 234 2.10 12.51 5.65
C ASN A 234 1.66 12.63 7.12
N ASP A 235 0.78 11.72 7.54
CA ASP A 235 0.22 11.70 8.88
C ASP A 235 0.63 10.41 9.61
N PRO A 236 1.12 10.46 10.87
CA PRO A 236 1.60 9.29 11.60
C PRO A 236 0.59 8.14 11.69
N ASP A 237 -0.70 8.43 11.91
CA ASP A 237 -1.74 7.39 12.01
C ASP A 237 -1.98 6.72 10.65
N ILE A 238 -1.95 7.51 9.56
CA ILE A 238 -2.07 6.99 8.20
C ILE A 238 -0.83 6.17 7.79
N ILE A 239 0.37 6.60 8.17
CA ILE A 239 1.62 5.87 7.94
C ILE A 239 1.57 4.51 8.66
N GLN A 240 1.24 4.52 9.95
CA GLN A 240 1.19 3.31 10.77
C GLN A 240 0.09 2.35 10.33
N SER A 241 -1.11 2.85 10.03
CA SER A 241 -2.18 1.99 9.51
C SER A 241 -1.84 1.44 8.12
N THR A 242 -1.15 2.21 7.27
CA THR A 242 -0.69 1.74 5.95
C THR A 242 0.32 0.60 6.07
N SER A 243 1.23 0.66 7.04
CA SER A 243 2.17 -0.44 7.26
C SER A 243 1.44 -1.72 7.66
N TYR A 244 0.49 -1.66 8.60
CA TYR A 244 -0.33 -2.81 8.98
C TYR A 244 -1.15 -3.39 7.80
N LEU A 245 -1.69 -2.52 6.94
CA LEU A 245 -2.38 -2.94 5.72
C LEU A 245 -1.46 -3.71 4.76
N ALA A 246 -0.20 -3.30 4.65
CA ALA A 246 0.80 -3.90 3.78
C ALA A 246 1.40 -5.18 4.38
N GLU A 247 1.69 -5.21 5.68
CA GLU A 247 2.19 -6.37 6.42
C GLU A 247 1.23 -7.57 6.36
N LYS A 248 -0.07 -7.32 6.18
CA LYS A 248 -1.05 -8.38 5.93
C LYS A 248 -0.80 -9.15 4.62
N TYR A 249 -0.27 -8.48 3.59
CA TYR A 249 -0.01 -9.02 2.26
C TYR A 249 1.29 -8.46 1.66
N PRO A 250 2.46 -8.69 2.28
CA PRO A 250 3.67 -7.93 1.98
C PRO A 250 4.15 -8.18 0.55
N ASP A 251 4.05 -9.42 0.06
CA ASP A 251 4.46 -9.81 -1.30
C ASP A 251 3.45 -9.41 -2.39
N ASN A 252 2.25 -8.96 -2.00
CA ASN A 252 1.17 -8.59 -2.90
C ASN A 252 0.71 -7.14 -2.72
N THR A 253 1.52 -6.30 -2.06
CA THR A 253 1.18 -4.89 -1.81
C THR A 253 2.18 -3.95 -2.46
N THR A 254 1.69 -2.93 -3.15
CA THR A 254 2.43 -1.72 -3.55
C THR A 254 1.89 -0.55 -2.74
N ILE A 255 2.77 0.27 -2.15
CA ILE A 255 2.37 1.52 -1.49
C ILE A 255 2.79 2.69 -2.38
N VAL A 256 1.85 3.57 -2.66
CA VAL A 256 2.09 4.82 -3.39
C VAL A 256 1.72 6.01 -2.52
N ARG A 257 2.60 7.01 -2.48
CA ARG A 257 2.29 8.34 -1.97
C ARG A 257 1.81 9.18 -3.12
N MET A 258 0.74 9.93 -2.92
CA MET A 258 0.14 10.71 -4.00
C MET A 258 -0.30 12.08 -3.51
N ASP A 259 0.18 13.11 -4.21
CA ASP A 259 -0.19 14.50 -3.95
C ASP A 259 -1.63 14.80 -4.45
N LYS A 260 -2.07 16.05 -4.35
CA LYS A 260 -3.40 16.47 -4.84
C LYS A 260 -3.52 16.50 -6.37
N ASN A 261 -2.40 16.57 -7.08
CA ASN A 261 -2.33 16.68 -8.54
C ASN A 261 -2.21 15.30 -9.21
N GLY A 262 -2.20 14.22 -8.43
CA GLY A 262 -1.99 12.86 -8.90
C GLY A 262 -0.52 12.52 -9.21
N ASN A 263 0.45 13.38 -8.88
CA ASN A 263 1.85 12.98 -8.93
C ASN A 263 2.09 11.97 -7.80
N TYR A 264 2.77 10.88 -8.12
CA TYR A 264 2.98 9.80 -7.16
C TYR A 264 4.41 9.30 -7.14
N LYS A 265 4.76 8.68 -6.01
CA LYS A 265 5.99 7.93 -5.80
C LYS A 265 5.67 6.57 -5.22
N VAL A 266 6.27 5.52 -5.78
CA VAL A 266 6.17 4.16 -5.22
C VAL A 266 7.21 4.05 -4.11
N VAL A 267 6.77 3.68 -2.90
CA VAL A 267 7.65 3.60 -1.72
C VAL A 267 7.80 2.19 -1.16
N TYR A 268 6.98 1.25 -1.63
CA TYR A 268 7.08 -0.16 -1.28
C TYR A 268 6.48 -1.03 -2.40
N GLY A 269 7.07 -2.19 -2.64
CA GLY A 269 6.61 -3.17 -3.63
C GLY A 269 7.01 -2.84 -5.07
N LEU A 270 6.33 -3.48 -6.02
CA LEU A 270 6.61 -3.31 -7.46
C LEU A 270 6.16 -1.93 -7.96
N LYS A 271 6.90 -1.38 -8.93
CA LYS A 271 6.42 -0.24 -9.73
C LYS A 271 5.11 -0.59 -10.43
N LEU A 272 4.24 0.40 -10.64
CA LEU A 272 2.90 0.15 -11.16
C LEU A 272 2.90 -0.54 -12.53
N ASN A 273 3.82 -0.15 -13.42
CA ASN A 273 4.00 -0.73 -14.75
C ASN A 273 4.66 -2.13 -14.75
N GLU A 274 5.20 -2.58 -13.62
CA GLU A 274 5.82 -3.90 -13.43
C GLU A 274 4.87 -4.89 -12.75
N ILE A 275 3.67 -4.44 -12.34
CA ILE A 275 2.68 -5.31 -11.70
C ILE A 275 2.23 -6.39 -12.69
N PRO A 276 2.22 -7.68 -12.31
CA PRO A 276 1.72 -8.75 -13.15
C PRO A 276 0.28 -8.52 -13.58
N LYS A 277 -0.01 -8.80 -14.87
CA LYS A 277 -1.31 -8.58 -15.50
C LYS A 277 -2.46 -9.22 -14.72
N GLY A 278 -3.52 -8.45 -14.49
CA GLY A 278 -4.79 -8.93 -13.94
C GLY A 278 -5.51 -7.93 -13.05
N ASP A 279 -6.46 -8.43 -12.27
CA ASP A 279 -7.33 -7.59 -11.45
C ASP A 279 -6.59 -6.99 -10.25
N ILE A 280 -6.74 -5.67 -10.07
CA ILE A 280 -6.09 -4.87 -9.03
C ILE A 280 -7.10 -4.41 -7.99
N LYS A 281 -6.67 -4.41 -6.73
CA LYS A 281 -7.40 -3.82 -5.62
C LYS A 281 -6.72 -2.53 -5.17
N VAL A 282 -7.41 -1.41 -5.29
CA VAL A 282 -6.95 -0.13 -4.74
C VAL A 282 -7.50 0.05 -3.33
N VAL A 283 -6.67 0.55 -2.43
CA VAL A 283 -7.06 0.97 -1.07
C VAL A 283 -6.70 2.43 -0.93
N ILE A 284 -7.69 3.27 -0.62
CA ILE A 284 -7.44 4.65 -0.21
C ILE A 284 -7.40 4.63 1.30
N ASN A 285 -6.23 4.88 1.89
CA ASN A 285 -6.05 4.97 3.34
C ASN A 285 -5.82 6.43 3.71
N ALA A 286 -6.82 7.03 4.37
CA ALA A 286 -6.87 8.47 4.61
C ALA A 286 -7.82 8.79 5.76
N HIS A 287 -7.67 9.99 6.35
CA HIS A 287 -8.68 10.49 7.27
C HIS A 287 -10.00 10.81 6.55
N GLY A 288 -11.11 10.57 7.23
CA GLY A 288 -12.46 10.78 6.69
C GLY A 288 -13.42 11.37 7.71
N ASN A 289 -14.50 11.95 7.20
CA ASN A 289 -15.67 12.35 7.97
C ASN A 289 -16.93 12.29 7.08
N PRO A 290 -18.14 12.57 7.59
CA PRO A 290 -19.35 12.57 6.77
C PRO A 290 -19.31 13.50 5.56
N GLY A 291 -18.44 14.52 5.55
CA GLY A 291 -18.21 15.44 4.43
C GLY A 291 -17.26 14.93 3.35
N GLY A 292 -16.55 13.82 3.57
CA GLY A 292 -15.66 13.21 2.58
C GLY A 292 -14.29 12.83 3.13
N ILE A 293 -13.35 12.57 2.22
CA ILE A 293 -11.95 12.32 2.55
C ILE A 293 -11.28 13.67 2.82
N ARG A 294 -10.54 13.78 3.93
CA ARG A 294 -9.89 15.05 4.29
C ARG A 294 -8.87 15.45 3.23
N ASN A 295 -8.79 16.76 2.98
CA ASN A 295 -7.81 17.36 2.06
C ASN A 295 -7.85 16.84 0.61
N ARG A 296 -8.92 16.13 0.20
CA ARG A 296 -9.11 15.65 -1.18
C ARG A 296 -10.56 15.75 -1.64
N SER A 297 -10.78 16.26 -2.83
CA SER A 297 -12.08 16.22 -3.50
C SER A 297 -12.40 14.84 -4.05
N ILE A 298 -13.66 14.60 -4.40
CA ILE A 298 -14.07 13.32 -5.04
C ILE A 298 -13.42 13.19 -6.42
N GLU A 299 -13.28 14.30 -7.14
CA GLU A 299 -12.67 14.35 -8.47
C GLU A 299 -11.17 14.01 -8.41
N GLU A 300 -10.46 14.51 -7.39
CA GLU A 300 -9.06 14.16 -7.12
C GLU A 300 -8.93 12.66 -6.81
N ILE A 301 -9.78 12.12 -5.93
CA ILE A 301 -9.77 10.68 -5.62
C ILE A 301 -10.07 9.83 -6.86
N ALA A 302 -11.01 10.25 -7.71
CA ALA A 302 -11.30 9.56 -8.97
C ALA A 302 -10.12 9.61 -9.95
N GLU A 303 -9.43 10.75 -10.05
CA GLU A 303 -8.22 10.89 -10.86
C GLU A 303 -7.09 10.00 -10.34
N HIS A 304 -6.86 9.97 -9.03
CA HIS A 304 -5.86 9.12 -8.40
C HIS A 304 -6.06 7.65 -8.76
N ILE A 305 -7.29 7.15 -8.64
CA ILE A 305 -7.63 5.77 -8.99
C ILE A 305 -7.45 5.52 -10.49
N SER A 306 -7.81 6.48 -11.34
CA SER A 306 -7.62 6.40 -12.80
C SER A 306 -6.14 6.39 -13.20
N ILE A 307 -5.29 7.13 -12.50
CA ILE A 307 -3.83 7.08 -12.69
C ILE A 307 -3.31 5.67 -12.40
N ILE A 308 -3.73 5.07 -11.28
CA ILE A 308 -3.35 3.68 -10.97
C ILE A 308 -3.85 2.71 -12.06
N ASP A 309 -5.12 2.79 -12.44
CA ASP A 309 -5.74 1.92 -13.45
C ASP A 309 -5.00 1.97 -14.81
N ARG A 310 -4.60 3.18 -15.23
CA ARG A 310 -3.83 3.36 -16.47
C ARG A 310 -2.37 2.89 -16.32
N ALA A 311 -1.73 3.17 -15.18
CA ALA A 311 -0.32 2.85 -14.95
C ALA A 311 -0.05 1.34 -14.88
N VAL A 312 -1.00 0.53 -14.40
CA VAL A 312 -0.88 -0.95 -14.37
C VAL A 312 -1.09 -1.62 -15.74
N GLY A 313 -1.46 -0.85 -16.77
CA GLY A 313 -1.56 -1.28 -18.15
C GLY A 313 -2.92 -1.88 -18.55
N LYS A 314 -3.16 -1.95 -19.87
CA LYS A 314 -4.46 -2.29 -20.49
C LYS A 314 -4.97 -3.71 -20.21
N ASP A 315 -4.08 -4.64 -19.87
CA ASP A 315 -4.43 -6.03 -19.54
C ASP A 315 -4.72 -6.23 -18.05
N SER A 316 -4.65 -5.15 -17.27
CA SER A 316 -4.98 -5.07 -15.86
C SER A 316 -6.16 -4.10 -15.67
N GLY A 317 -6.78 -4.13 -14.50
CA GLY A 317 -7.81 -3.14 -14.19
C GLY A 317 -8.17 -3.10 -12.72
N VAL A 318 -8.54 -1.93 -12.24
CA VAL A 318 -9.00 -1.71 -10.86
C VAL A 318 -10.40 -2.28 -10.72
N ARG A 319 -10.51 -3.48 -10.13
CA ARG A 319 -11.81 -4.13 -9.90
C ARG A 319 -12.42 -3.81 -8.55
N LYS A 320 -11.60 -3.37 -7.60
CA LYS A 320 -12.03 -3.02 -6.26
C LYS A 320 -11.33 -1.76 -5.78
N VAL A 321 -12.11 -0.85 -5.22
CA VAL A 321 -11.64 0.26 -4.39
C VAL A 321 -12.17 0.05 -2.98
N SER A 322 -11.28 0.10 -1.99
CA SER A 322 -11.65 0.08 -0.57
C SER A 322 -11.27 1.40 0.06
N LEU A 323 -12.27 2.23 0.38
CA LEU A 323 -12.11 3.47 1.11
C LEU A 323 -11.96 3.15 2.60
N VAL A 324 -10.72 3.20 3.10
CA VAL A 324 -10.38 3.05 4.52
C VAL A 324 -10.24 4.45 5.09
N ALA A 325 -11.40 5.06 5.32
CA ALA A 325 -11.55 6.41 5.87
C ALA A 325 -12.81 6.45 6.72
N CYS A 326 -12.76 7.18 7.84
CA CYS A 326 -13.82 7.18 8.85
C CYS A 326 -15.13 7.79 8.37
N SER A 327 -16.24 7.15 8.72
CA SER A 327 -17.60 7.71 8.65
C SER A 327 -18.00 8.31 7.30
N LEU A 328 -17.52 7.71 6.20
CA LEU A 328 -17.92 8.11 4.86
C LEU A 328 -19.34 7.59 4.57
N GLY A 329 -20.23 8.49 4.15
CA GLY A 329 -21.60 8.13 3.78
C GLY A 329 -21.67 7.30 2.49
N GLY A 330 -22.72 6.49 2.34
CA GLY A 330 -22.99 5.76 1.10
C GLY A 330 -23.15 6.67 -0.12
N ASP A 331 -23.59 7.91 0.09
CA ASP A 331 -23.74 8.92 -0.97
C ASP A 331 -22.41 9.35 -1.58
N TYR A 332 -21.31 9.34 -0.81
CA TYR A 332 -19.97 9.59 -1.33
C TYR A 332 -19.64 8.62 -2.47
N VAL A 333 -19.97 7.33 -2.30
CA VAL A 333 -19.74 6.30 -3.32
C VAL A 333 -20.65 6.48 -4.54
N LYS A 334 -21.89 6.94 -4.34
CA LYS A 334 -22.84 7.19 -5.43
C LYS A 334 -22.37 8.33 -6.35
N ILE A 335 -21.54 9.25 -5.84
CA ILE A 335 -20.91 10.32 -6.63
C ILE A 335 -19.58 9.83 -7.23
N LEU A 336 -18.76 9.12 -6.45
CA LEU A 336 -17.45 8.63 -6.90
C LEU A 336 -17.55 7.62 -8.07
N LEU A 337 -18.51 6.69 -8.05
CA LEU A 337 -18.66 5.67 -9.10
C LEU A 337 -18.87 6.29 -10.51
N PRO A 338 -19.80 7.25 -10.69
CA PRO A 338 -19.91 8.01 -11.93
C PRO A 338 -18.63 8.74 -12.35
N GLU A 339 -17.93 9.39 -11.41
CA GLU A 339 -16.67 10.07 -11.71
C GLU A 339 -15.58 9.10 -12.18
N LEU A 340 -15.45 7.95 -11.53
CA LEU A 340 -14.56 6.86 -11.97
C LEU A 340 -14.88 6.42 -13.41
N ARG A 341 -16.17 6.24 -13.73
CA ARG A 341 -16.59 5.86 -15.08
C ARG A 341 -16.22 6.93 -16.11
N LYS A 342 -16.39 8.22 -15.81
CA LYS A 342 -15.95 9.34 -16.68
C LYS A 342 -14.44 9.29 -16.94
N LYS A 343 -13.66 8.82 -15.96
CA LYS A 343 -12.20 8.65 -16.04
C LYS A 343 -11.75 7.29 -16.60
N GLY A 344 -12.67 6.52 -17.18
CA GLY A 344 -12.37 5.22 -17.83
C GLY A 344 -12.44 4.00 -16.91
N VAL A 345 -12.63 4.19 -15.59
CA VAL A 345 -12.66 3.13 -14.59
C VAL A 345 -14.10 2.64 -14.40
N SER A 346 -14.50 1.63 -15.18
CA SER A 346 -15.92 1.32 -15.41
C SER A 346 -16.47 0.05 -14.76
N ASN A 347 -15.62 -0.90 -14.36
CA ASN A 347 -16.04 -2.18 -13.75
C ASN A 347 -15.39 -2.35 -12.36
N THR A 348 -15.71 -1.42 -11.48
CA THR A 348 -15.11 -1.31 -10.15
C THR A 348 -16.18 -1.35 -9.08
N LYS A 349 -15.94 -2.15 -8.04
CA LYS A 349 -16.75 -2.15 -6.81
C LYS A 349 -16.09 -1.22 -5.79
N VAL A 350 -16.85 -0.37 -5.12
CA VAL A 350 -16.32 0.58 -4.14
C VAL A 350 -16.92 0.26 -2.77
N SER A 351 -16.08 -0.03 -1.77
CA SER A 351 -16.51 -0.21 -0.38
C SER A 351 -16.19 0.99 0.49
N VAL A 352 -17.10 1.30 1.40
CA VAL A 352 -17.07 2.46 2.29
C VAL A 352 -17.43 2.04 3.73
N ARG A 353 -16.92 2.77 4.73
CA ARG A 353 -17.22 2.56 6.16
C ARG A 353 -18.13 3.68 6.63
N LEU A 354 -19.25 3.30 7.23
CA LEU A 354 -20.30 4.24 7.66
C LEU A 354 -20.03 4.86 9.04
N VAL A 355 -19.10 4.27 9.78
CA VAL A 355 -18.67 4.71 11.12
C VAL A 355 -17.14 4.80 11.17
N PRO A 356 -16.53 5.30 12.27
CA PRO A 356 -15.08 5.29 12.44
C PRO A 356 -14.48 3.89 12.22
N VAL A 357 -13.27 3.86 11.66
CA VAL A 357 -12.56 2.63 11.35
C VAL A 357 -11.11 2.75 11.77
N ILE A 358 -10.61 1.71 12.45
CA ILE A 358 -9.20 1.56 12.78
C ILE A 358 -8.63 0.37 12.00
N VAL A 359 -7.33 0.44 11.68
CA VAL A 359 -6.58 -0.70 11.16
C VAL A 359 -5.75 -1.26 12.31
N ASP A 360 -6.07 -2.49 12.70
CA ASP A 360 -5.35 -3.22 13.75
C ASP A 360 -3.98 -3.71 13.22
N ALA A 361 -3.08 -4.08 14.14
CA ALA A 361 -1.70 -4.46 13.84
C ALA A 361 -1.56 -5.66 12.86
N ASP A 362 -2.62 -6.44 12.66
CA ASP A 362 -2.70 -7.55 11.70
C ASP A 362 -3.34 -7.15 10.35
N GLY A 363 -3.48 -5.84 10.11
CA GLY A 363 -4.07 -5.22 8.93
C GLY A 363 -5.59 -5.41 8.81
N ARG A 364 -6.28 -5.89 9.84
CA ARG A 364 -7.74 -6.02 9.88
C ARG A 364 -8.38 -4.69 10.24
N LYS A 365 -9.59 -4.48 9.73
CA LYS A 365 -10.32 -3.22 9.87
C LYS A 365 -11.41 -3.44 10.89
N ILE A 366 -11.36 -2.69 11.98
CA ILE A 366 -12.33 -2.74 13.07
C ILE A 366 -13.13 -1.44 13.03
N MET A 367 -14.45 -1.55 13.12
CA MET A 367 -15.37 -0.40 13.05
C MET A 367 -15.99 -0.17 14.42
N SER A 368 -15.83 1.01 14.99
CA SER A 368 -16.34 1.37 16.32
C SER A 368 -17.01 2.73 16.28
N ASN A 369 -18.01 2.93 17.14
CA ASN A 369 -18.64 4.23 17.35
C ASN A 369 -19.11 4.33 18.80
N SER A 370 -18.35 5.03 19.64
CA SER A 370 -18.67 5.20 21.06
C SER A 370 -19.97 5.97 21.30
N VAL A 371 -20.30 6.94 20.44
CA VAL A 371 -21.54 7.75 20.53
C VAL A 371 -22.79 6.89 20.34
N GLU A 372 -22.72 5.92 19.43
CA GLU A 372 -23.82 4.99 19.13
C GLU A 372 -23.73 3.68 19.94
N GLY A 373 -22.75 3.56 20.85
CA GLY A 373 -22.55 2.36 21.67
C GLY A 373 -22.03 1.14 20.89
N ILE A 374 -21.42 1.35 19.73
CA ILE A 374 -20.88 0.30 18.86
C ILE A 374 -19.44 0.02 19.25
N SER A 375 -19.21 -1.12 19.90
CA SER A 375 -17.86 -1.57 20.26
C SER A 375 -17.24 -2.44 19.17
N GLY A 376 -16.13 -1.93 18.63
CA GLY A 376 -15.17 -2.54 17.70
C GLY A 376 -15.61 -3.73 16.86
N LYS A 377 -16.51 -3.60 15.88
CA LYS A 377 -16.99 -4.68 15.00
C LYS A 377 -16.04 -5.02 13.86
N TYR A 378 -15.74 -6.32 13.69
CA TYR A 378 -15.10 -6.85 12.49
C TYR A 378 -16.15 -7.41 11.53
N ARG A 379 -16.02 -7.11 10.24
CA ARG A 379 -16.88 -7.65 9.17
C ARG A 379 -18.41 -7.45 9.32
N SER A 380 -18.84 -6.28 9.80
CA SER A 380 -20.27 -5.93 9.82
C SER A 380 -20.80 -5.46 8.45
N ASN A 381 -21.87 -6.11 7.98
CA ASN A 381 -22.63 -5.69 6.80
C ASN A 381 -23.50 -4.44 7.05
N ALA A 382 -23.76 -4.08 8.31
CA ALA A 382 -24.43 -2.83 8.65
C ALA A 382 -23.47 -1.65 8.51
N LEU A 383 -22.23 -1.80 9.00
CA LEU A 383 -21.24 -0.72 9.13
C LEU A 383 -20.34 -0.55 7.91
N LYS A 384 -20.23 -1.58 7.05
CA LYS A 384 -19.54 -1.51 5.76
C LYS A 384 -20.52 -1.77 4.61
N LYS A 385 -20.59 -0.84 3.66
CA LYS A 385 -21.36 -1.03 2.41
C LYS A 385 -20.43 -1.08 1.22
N THR A 386 -20.82 -1.83 0.20
CA THR A 386 -20.15 -1.86 -1.10
C THR A 386 -21.17 -1.57 -2.18
N TYR A 387 -20.80 -0.75 -3.14
CA TYR A 387 -21.64 -0.39 -4.27
C TYR A 387 -20.94 -0.71 -5.58
N ALA A 388 -21.73 -1.02 -6.60
CA ALA A 388 -21.27 -1.27 -7.95
C ALA A 388 -22.38 -0.90 -8.94
N PHE A 389 -22.01 -0.74 -10.20
CA PHE A 389 -22.99 -0.68 -11.28
C PHE A 389 -23.53 -2.07 -11.58
N ASN A 390 -24.85 -2.18 -11.76
CA ASN A 390 -25.49 -3.36 -12.35
C ASN A 390 -25.41 -3.33 -13.88
N GLU A 391 -25.93 -4.38 -14.54
CA GLU A 391 -25.97 -4.50 -16.01
C GLU A 391 -26.75 -3.38 -16.70
N LYS A 392 -27.71 -2.74 -16.01
CA LYS A 392 -28.48 -1.60 -16.51
C LYS A 392 -27.77 -0.27 -16.34
N GLY A 393 -26.60 -0.26 -15.69
CA GLY A 393 -25.84 0.95 -15.38
C GLY A 393 -26.35 1.71 -14.17
N GLU A 394 -27.18 1.11 -13.32
CA GLU A 394 -27.66 1.67 -12.05
C GLU A 394 -26.70 1.31 -10.91
N ILE A 395 -26.53 2.21 -9.93
CA ILE A 395 -25.71 1.95 -8.75
C ILE A 395 -26.53 1.16 -7.73
N ILE A 396 -26.09 -0.04 -7.40
CA ILE A 396 -26.74 -0.91 -6.41
C ILE A 396 -25.79 -1.28 -5.28
N PRO A 397 -26.29 -1.48 -4.05
CA PRO A 397 -25.52 -2.14 -3.01
C PRO A 397 -25.25 -3.60 -3.42
N VAL A 398 -24.04 -4.08 -3.14
CA VAL A 398 -23.63 -5.47 -3.29
C VAL A 398 -23.01 -5.95 -1.99
N ASP A 399 -22.97 -7.28 -1.80
CA ASP A 399 -22.39 -7.86 -0.60
C ASP A 399 -20.93 -7.42 -0.42
N SER A 400 -20.67 -6.84 0.76
CA SER A 400 -19.42 -6.19 1.13
C SER A 400 -18.22 -7.12 1.26
N TYR A 401 -18.45 -8.43 1.33
CA TYR A 401 -17.43 -9.46 1.53
C TYR A 401 -17.38 -10.45 0.37
N THR A 402 -18.14 -10.23 -0.71
CA THR A 402 -17.98 -10.96 -1.98
C THR A 402 -16.61 -10.74 -2.64
N ASP A 403 -15.89 -9.68 -2.26
CA ASP A 403 -14.54 -9.34 -2.70
C ASP A 403 -13.44 -10.05 -1.91
N GLU A 404 -13.77 -10.68 -0.79
CA GLU A 404 -12.85 -11.58 -0.11
C GLU A 404 -12.92 -12.91 -0.83
N HIS A 405 -12.03 -13.03 -1.80
CA HIS A 405 -11.82 -14.28 -2.48
C HIS A 405 -11.18 -15.26 -1.50
N TYR A 406 -11.73 -16.47 -1.51
CA TYR A 406 -11.27 -17.63 -0.78
C TYR A 406 -11.05 -18.71 -1.79
N ASP A 407 -9.99 -19.50 -1.65
CA ASP A 407 -9.78 -20.64 -2.53
C ASP A 407 -10.96 -21.61 -2.42
N VAL A 408 -11.46 -21.81 -1.20
CA VAL A 408 -12.61 -22.68 -0.91
C VAL A 408 -13.56 -22.01 0.08
N SER A 409 -14.86 -22.16 -0.14
CA SER A 409 -15.91 -21.81 0.82
C SER A 409 -16.66 -23.08 1.24
N LEU A 410 -16.79 -23.28 2.54
CA LEU A 410 -17.36 -24.47 3.16
C LEU A 410 -18.58 -24.12 4.02
N SER A 411 -19.48 -25.09 4.15
CA SER A 411 -20.50 -25.18 5.17
C SER A 411 -20.56 -26.62 5.70
N ILE A 412 -21.42 -26.87 6.68
CA ILE A 412 -21.63 -28.19 7.28
C ILE A 412 -22.93 -28.77 6.71
N ASP A 413 -22.87 -30.00 6.19
CA ASP A 413 -24.08 -30.70 5.73
C ASP A 413 -24.85 -31.32 6.92
N LYS A 414 -26.07 -31.81 6.68
CA LYS A 414 -26.94 -32.37 7.72
C LYS A 414 -26.34 -33.56 8.48
N ASP A 415 -25.40 -34.27 7.86
CA ASP A 415 -24.69 -35.40 8.46
C ASP A 415 -23.38 -35.00 9.15
N GLY A 416 -23.07 -33.69 9.21
CA GLY A 416 -21.84 -33.15 9.79
C GLY A 416 -20.65 -33.13 8.83
N SER A 417 -20.81 -33.60 7.58
CA SER A 417 -19.72 -33.66 6.60
C SER A 417 -19.42 -32.30 5.95
N PRO A 418 -18.21 -32.10 5.40
CA PRO A 418 -17.85 -30.87 4.71
C PRO A 418 -18.63 -30.70 3.42
N LYS A 419 -19.42 -29.64 3.33
CA LYS A 419 -20.10 -29.22 2.10
C LYS A 419 -19.33 -28.09 1.43
N ILE A 420 -18.81 -28.36 0.23
CA ILE A 420 -18.13 -27.33 -0.58
C ILE A 420 -19.19 -26.44 -1.25
N GLU A 421 -19.29 -25.20 -0.78
CA GLU A 421 -20.19 -24.19 -1.35
C GLU A 421 -19.62 -23.59 -2.64
N ARG A 422 -18.29 -23.37 -2.67
CA ARG A 422 -17.61 -22.78 -3.82
C ARG A 422 -16.12 -23.10 -3.82
N ILE A 423 -15.56 -23.33 -5.00
CA ILE A 423 -14.12 -23.25 -5.25
C ILE A 423 -13.85 -22.09 -6.20
N TYR A 424 -12.95 -21.19 -5.82
CA TYR A 424 -12.70 -19.98 -6.60
C TYR A 424 -12.05 -20.27 -7.97
N GLY A 425 -12.42 -19.46 -8.96
CA GLY A 425 -11.94 -19.60 -10.33
C GLY A 425 -12.51 -20.79 -11.08
N ASN A 426 -13.65 -21.34 -10.63
CA ASN A 426 -14.31 -22.52 -11.23
C ASN A 426 -13.38 -23.76 -11.29
N LYS A 427 -12.40 -23.84 -10.39
CA LYS A 427 -11.51 -25.00 -10.25
C LYS A 427 -12.24 -26.18 -9.62
N ARG A 428 -11.75 -27.38 -9.89
CA ARG A 428 -12.11 -28.61 -9.19
C ARG A 428 -11.26 -28.78 -7.93
N LEU A 429 -11.77 -29.55 -6.96
CA LEU A 429 -11.05 -29.87 -5.72
C LEU A 429 -9.65 -30.45 -6.01
N SER A 430 -9.54 -31.33 -7.00
CA SER A 430 -8.28 -31.97 -7.42
C SER A 430 -7.23 -31.01 -8.00
N GLU A 431 -7.63 -29.79 -8.37
CA GLU A 431 -6.75 -28.78 -8.97
C GLU A 431 -6.17 -27.81 -7.92
N LEU A 432 -6.61 -27.90 -6.67
CA LEU A 432 -6.09 -27.08 -5.58
C LEU A 432 -4.63 -27.46 -5.27
N LYS A 433 -3.82 -26.45 -4.98
CA LYS A 433 -2.39 -26.59 -4.65
C LYS A 433 -1.96 -25.47 -3.71
N GLY A 434 -0.94 -25.73 -2.90
CA GLY A 434 -0.30 -24.76 -2.04
C GLY A 434 -1.12 -24.40 -0.78
N PRO A 435 -0.73 -23.32 -0.10
CA PRO A 435 -1.42 -22.81 1.09
C PRO A 435 -2.76 -22.17 0.72
N LEU A 436 -3.86 -22.82 1.10
CA LEU A 436 -5.22 -22.39 0.80
C LEU A 436 -5.78 -21.43 1.86
N LYS A 437 -6.53 -20.44 1.41
CA LYS A 437 -7.41 -19.60 2.23
C LYS A 437 -8.84 -20.12 2.16
N VAL A 438 -9.36 -20.56 3.29
CA VAL A 438 -10.66 -21.25 3.38
C VAL A 438 -11.63 -20.42 4.20
N PHE A 439 -12.83 -20.21 3.65
CA PHE A 439 -13.96 -19.63 4.36
C PHE A 439 -14.89 -20.73 4.88
N VAL A 440 -15.41 -20.58 6.10
CA VAL A 440 -16.30 -21.53 6.73
C VAL A 440 -17.54 -20.80 7.26
N LYS A 441 -18.72 -21.23 6.81
CA LYS A 441 -19.98 -20.98 7.51
C LYS A 441 -20.11 -22.07 8.58
N ALA A 442 -19.89 -21.68 9.82
CA ALA A 442 -19.75 -22.61 10.93
C ALA A 442 -21.08 -22.91 11.60
N GLU A 443 -21.12 -23.99 12.39
CA GLU A 443 -22.19 -24.31 13.33
C GLU A 443 -21.62 -24.24 14.77
N SER A 444 -21.65 -25.34 15.55
CA SER A 444 -20.91 -25.41 16.80
C SER A 444 -19.40 -25.54 16.59
N PHE A 445 -18.61 -25.20 17.63
CA PHE A 445 -17.15 -25.33 17.59
C PHE A 445 -16.72 -26.78 17.27
N SER A 446 -17.30 -27.77 17.96
CA SER A 446 -16.97 -29.19 17.80
C SER A 446 -17.33 -29.74 16.42
N GLU A 447 -18.52 -29.43 15.91
CA GLU A 447 -18.94 -29.87 14.57
C GLU A 447 -18.05 -29.26 13.49
N THR A 448 -17.70 -27.98 13.65
CA THR A 448 -16.86 -27.28 12.67
C THR A 448 -15.43 -27.82 12.69
N GLU A 449 -14.88 -28.11 13.86
CA GLU A 449 -13.57 -28.75 14.00
C GLU A 449 -13.55 -30.12 13.32
N GLN A 450 -14.55 -30.96 13.60
CA GLN A 450 -14.67 -32.28 12.99
C GLN A 450 -14.79 -32.21 11.46
N MET A 451 -15.62 -31.31 10.95
CA MET A 451 -15.79 -31.08 9.51
C MET A 451 -14.48 -30.64 8.84
N LEU A 452 -13.71 -29.75 9.48
CA LEU A 452 -12.43 -29.28 8.94
C LEU A 452 -11.35 -30.37 8.93
N HIS A 453 -11.36 -31.26 9.92
CA HIS A 453 -10.52 -32.45 9.89
C HIS A 453 -10.86 -33.35 8.69
N GLN A 454 -12.14 -33.63 8.45
CA GLN A 454 -12.57 -34.40 7.27
C GLN A 454 -12.21 -33.70 5.96
N PHE A 455 -12.36 -32.36 5.89
CA PHE A 455 -11.98 -31.60 4.71
C PHE A 455 -10.47 -31.68 4.43
N LYS A 456 -9.65 -31.60 5.48
CA LYS A 456 -8.19 -31.74 5.38
C LYS A 456 -7.80 -33.10 4.77
N ASP A 457 -8.52 -34.17 5.13
CA ASP A 457 -8.23 -35.52 4.65
C ASP A 457 -8.59 -35.74 3.16
N VAL A 458 -9.48 -34.92 2.59
CA VAL A 458 -9.87 -35.01 1.17
C VAL A 458 -9.12 -34.03 0.26
N LEU A 459 -8.24 -33.19 0.81
CA LEU A 459 -7.42 -32.28 0.01
C LEU A 459 -6.43 -33.05 -0.88
N PRO A 460 -6.17 -32.58 -2.11
CA PRO A 460 -5.18 -33.21 -2.98
C PRO A 460 -3.76 -33.05 -2.41
N SER A 461 -2.87 -33.97 -2.80
CA SER A 461 -1.46 -33.91 -2.44
C SER A 461 -0.82 -32.58 -2.86
N GLY A 462 -0.23 -31.88 -1.88
CA GLY A 462 0.40 -30.57 -2.08
C GLY A 462 -0.52 -29.38 -1.86
N ALA A 463 -1.77 -29.58 -1.43
CA ALA A 463 -2.63 -28.52 -0.89
C ALA A 463 -2.73 -28.62 0.64
N SER A 464 -2.81 -27.47 1.31
CA SER A 464 -2.95 -27.42 2.77
C SER A 464 -3.77 -26.22 3.19
N ILE A 465 -4.59 -26.35 4.24
CA ILE A 465 -5.27 -25.21 4.86
C ILE A 465 -4.20 -24.34 5.54
N ALA A 466 -4.03 -23.10 5.09
CA ALA A 466 -3.08 -22.17 5.69
C ALA A 466 -3.77 -21.04 6.45
N HIS A 467 -4.96 -20.64 5.99
CA HIS A 467 -5.75 -19.57 6.61
C HIS A 467 -7.23 -19.96 6.64
N LEU A 468 -7.84 -19.80 7.82
CA LEU A 468 -9.26 -20.03 8.04
C LEU A 468 -9.95 -18.72 8.41
N SER A 469 -11.06 -18.47 7.74
CA SER A 469 -11.99 -17.40 8.06
C SER A 469 -13.33 -18.04 8.39
N ILE A 470 -13.66 -18.08 9.67
CA ILE A 470 -14.80 -18.79 10.23
C ILE A 470 -15.84 -17.76 10.64
N LYS A 471 -17.00 -17.83 10.00
CA LYS A 471 -18.17 -17.05 10.37
C LYS A 471 -19.07 -17.90 11.26
N THR A 472 -19.28 -17.47 12.50
CA THR A 472 -20.16 -18.17 13.45
C THR A 472 -21.64 -17.88 13.19
N PRO A 473 -22.56 -18.76 13.65
CA PRO A 473 -23.99 -18.50 13.62
C PRO A 473 -24.38 -17.25 14.44
N LYS A 474 -25.49 -16.61 14.06
CA LYS A 474 -25.98 -15.38 14.72
C LYS A 474 -26.18 -15.57 16.23
N ASP A 475 -26.72 -16.73 16.62
CA ASP A 475 -27.10 -17.04 18.00
C ASP A 475 -26.04 -17.87 18.75
N ASN A 476 -24.85 -18.07 18.15
CA ASN A 476 -23.80 -18.90 18.72
C ASN A 476 -22.42 -18.27 18.51
N ASP A 477 -22.11 -17.25 19.30
CA ASP A 477 -20.78 -16.66 19.36
C ASP A 477 -19.87 -17.51 20.28
N TRP A 478 -18.98 -18.30 19.66
CA TRP A 478 -18.17 -19.31 20.34
C TRP A 478 -17.33 -18.79 21.51
N PHE A 479 -16.97 -17.50 21.49
CA PHE A 479 -16.09 -16.90 22.50
C PHE A 479 -16.81 -15.87 23.38
N ALA A 480 -18.13 -15.70 23.24
CA ALA A 480 -18.88 -14.72 24.03
C ALA A 480 -18.92 -15.08 25.52
N GLN A 481 -19.04 -16.37 25.85
CA GLN A 481 -19.18 -16.85 27.23
C GLN A 481 -18.08 -17.83 27.60
N GLY A 482 -17.68 -17.82 28.87
CA GLY A 482 -16.65 -18.69 29.42
C GLY A 482 -15.37 -17.94 29.80
N ASN A 483 -14.45 -18.69 30.41
CA ASN A 483 -13.15 -18.19 30.87
C ASN A 483 -12.23 -17.89 29.66
N VAL A 484 -11.62 -16.71 29.66
CA VAL A 484 -10.81 -16.21 28.53
C VAL A 484 -9.55 -17.04 28.31
N LEU A 485 -8.89 -17.51 29.39
CA LEU A 485 -7.70 -18.35 29.29
C LEU A 485 -8.04 -19.67 28.56
N GLN A 486 -9.12 -20.34 28.95
CA GLN A 486 -9.55 -21.56 28.29
C GLN A 486 -9.93 -21.30 26.82
N GLN A 487 -10.57 -20.18 26.53
CA GLN A 487 -10.93 -19.80 25.16
C GLN A 487 -9.71 -19.58 24.26
N THR A 488 -8.68 -18.88 24.75
CA THR A 488 -7.44 -18.68 23.98
C THR A 488 -6.69 -19.98 23.79
N GLN A 489 -6.62 -20.85 24.82
CA GLN A 489 -6.05 -22.19 24.71
C GLN A 489 -6.80 -23.06 23.69
N ASN A 490 -8.13 -23.06 23.70
CA ASN A 490 -8.94 -23.83 22.75
C ASN A 490 -8.70 -23.38 21.30
N LEU A 491 -8.68 -22.07 21.05
CA LEU A 491 -8.42 -21.53 19.72
C LEU A 491 -6.99 -21.82 19.26
N ASP A 492 -6.01 -21.77 20.16
CA ASP A 492 -4.62 -22.11 19.82
C ASP A 492 -4.47 -23.58 19.48
N ASN A 493 -4.95 -24.48 20.34
CA ASN A 493 -4.93 -25.93 20.13
C ASN A 493 -5.66 -26.33 18.83
N PHE A 494 -6.72 -25.60 18.47
CA PHE A 494 -7.42 -25.80 17.21
C PHE A 494 -6.56 -25.37 16.01
N GLY A 495 -5.93 -24.19 16.09
CA GLY A 495 -4.99 -23.69 15.09
C GLY A 495 -3.76 -24.59 14.88
N GLU A 496 -3.19 -25.11 15.96
CA GLU A 496 -2.03 -26.01 15.92
C GLU A 496 -2.37 -27.35 15.24
N ARG A 497 -3.50 -27.98 15.59
CA ARG A 497 -3.95 -29.24 14.96
C ARG A 497 -4.16 -29.12 13.45
N LEU A 498 -4.61 -27.95 12.99
CA LEU A 498 -4.77 -27.65 11.58
C LEU A 498 -3.51 -27.09 10.92
N ASN A 499 -2.54 -26.61 11.71
CA ASN A 499 -1.36 -25.88 11.26
C ASN A 499 -1.72 -24.64 10.41
N ALA A 500 -2.72 -23.88 10.88
CA ALA A 500 -3.31 -22.76 10.15
C ALA A 500 -3.44 -21.51 11.02
N SER A 501 -3.42 -20.33 10.38
CA SER A 501 -3.91 -19.10 10.99
C SER A 501 -5.44 -19.12 10.97
N ILE A 502 -6.08 -18.68 12.06
CA ILE A 502 -7.53 -18.73 12.20
C ILE A 502 -8.06 -17.35 12.54
N VAL A 503 -9.16 -16.98 11.90
CA VAL A 503 -9.98 -15.82 12.26
C VAL A 503 -11.41 -16.29 12.42
N VAL A 504 -11.96 -16.09 13.61
CA VAL A 504 -13.36 -16.36 13.95
C VAL A 504 -14.06 -15.04 14.21
N TYR A 505 -15.26 -14.88 13.64
CA TYR A 505 -16.07 -13.68 13.81
C TYR A 505 -17.55 -13.98 13.63
N SER A 506 -18.38 -13.10 14.16
CA SER A 506 -19.81 -13.03 13.85
C SER A 506 -20.10 -11.72 13.12
N ASP A 507 -21.01 -11.76 12.14
CA ASP A 507 -21.55 -10.53 11.54
C ASP A 507 -22.87 -10.09 12.17
N SER A 508 -23.25 -10.70 13.30
CA SER A 508 -24.36 -10.26 14.12
C SER A 508 -24.04 -8.94 14.80
N GLU A 509 -24.94 -7.97 14.70
CA GLU A 509 -24.82 -6.70 15.43
C GLU A 509 -24.87 -6.91 16.96
N ASP A 510 -25.51 -7.99 17.41
CA ASP A 510 -25.61 -8.37 18.83
C ASP A 510 -24.37 -9.14 19.35
N ALA A 511 -23.43 -9.50 18.46
CA ALA A 511 -22.24 -10.26 18.83
C ALA A 511 -21.38 -9.52 19.87
N GLN A 512 -21.00 -10.23 20.92
CA GLN A 512 -20.16 -9.69 22.01
C GLN A 512 -18.67 -9.79 21.66
N VAL A 513 -18.30 -10.80 20.88
CA VAL A 513 -16.96 -10.98 20.34
C VAL A 513 -16.94 -10.41 18.93
N SER A 514 -16.07 -9.44 18.74
CA SER A 514 -15.88 -8.85 17.43
C SER A 514 -14.97 -9.70 16.55
N LEU A 515 -13.91 -10.23 17.15
CA LEU A 515 -12.87 -10.99 16.46
C LEU A 515 -12.19 -11.90 17.46
N ALA A 516 -12.01 -13.17 17.11
CA ALA A 516 -11.00 -14.03 17.72
C ALA A 516 -10.03 -14.46 16.63
N ALA A 517 -8.73 -14.25 16.84
CA ALA A 517 -7.71 -14.53 15.85
C ALA A 517 -6.56 -15.31 16.48
N ARG A 518 -6.00 -16.23 15.70
CA ARG A 518 -4.80 -16.98 16.04
C ARG A 518 -3.84 -16.93 14.87
N ASN A 519 -2.66 -16.40 15.11
CA ASN A 519 -1.59 -16.34 14.13
C ASN A 519 -0.82 -17.65 14.13
N ARG A 520 -0.16 -17.98 13.00
CA ARG A 520 0.59 -19.23 12.89
C ARG A 520 1.65 -19.39 13.97
N ASP A 521 2.26 -18.27 14.33
CA ASP A 521 3.33 -18.13 15.33
C ASP A 521 2.81 -18.03 16.77
N SER A 522 1.64 -18.64 17.05
CA SER A 522 1.00 -18.88 18.38
C SER A 522 0.39 -17.70 19.14
N GLY A 523 0.53 -16.46 18.66
CA GLY A 523 -0.23 -15.34 19.24
C GLY A 523 -1.74 -15.50 19.05
N VAL A 524 -2.51 -15.53 20.15
CA VAL A 524 -3.98 -15.56 20.12
C VAL A 524 -4.53 -14.24 20.63
N ARG A 525 -5.53 -13.71 19.95
CA ARG A 525 -6.23 -12.48 20.31
C ARG A 525 -7.73 -12.73 20.35
N ILE A 526 -8.41 -12.24 21.37
CA ILE A 526 -9.87 -12.22 21.44
C ILE A 526 -10.33 -10.80 21.81
N ILE A 527 -11.09 -10.17 20.91
CA ILE A 527 -11.65 -8.83 21.11
C ILE A 527 -13.11 -8.97 21.56
N LYS A 528 -13.38 -8.58 22.81
CA LYS A 528 -14.72 -8.55 23.41
C LYS A 528 -15.09 -7.13 23.77
N GLY A 529 -16.07 -6.57 23.07
CA GLY A 529 -16.39 -5.14 23.17
C GLY A 529 -15.15 -4.27 22.95
N ASP A 530 -14.80 -3.48 23.97
CA ASP A 530 -13.65 -2.58 23.95
C ASP A 530 -12.38 -3.21 24.58
N THR A 531 -12.37 -4.52 24.87
CA THR A 531 -11.21 -5.20 25.46
C THR A 531 -10.60 -6.20 24.48
N CYS A 532 -9.28 -6.18 24.36
CA CYS A 532 -8.46 -7.07 23.58
C CYS A 532 -7.63 -7.96 24.52
N PHE A 533 -8.00 -9.24 24.60
CA PHE A 533 -7.25 -10.23 25.35
C PHE A 533 -6.21 -10.87 24.44
N ILE A 534 -4.94 -10.85 24.85
CA ILE A 534 -3.81 -11.36 24.07
C ILE A 534 -3.11 -12.48 24.84
N LYS A 535 -3.01 -13.65 24.20
CA LYS A 535 -2.08 -14.70 24.58
C LYS A 535 -0.78 -14.48 23.82
N ASP A 536 0.30 -14.15 24.53
CA ASP A 536 1.65 -14.07 23.99
C ASP A 536 2.56 -15.11 24.67
N PRO A 537 3.05 -16.14 23.96
CA PRO A 537 3.92 -17.17 24.53
C PRO A 537 5.24 -16.62 25.11
N LEU A 538 5.66 -15.40 24.76
CA LEU A 538 6.88 -14.77 25.24
C LEU A 538 6.73 -14.13 26.62
N MET A 539 5.49 -13.96 27.10
CA MET A 539 5.20 -13.42 28.41
C MET A 539 5.73 -14.31 29.54
N LEU A 540 6.08 -13.68 30.66
CA LEU A 540 6.44 -14.41 31.88
C LEU A 540 5.23 -15.19 32.43
N LYS A 541 5.51 -16.35 33.05
CA LYS A 541 4.45 -17.11 33.73
C LYS A 541 3.98 -16.33 34.96
N ASN A 542 2.68 -16.38 35.25
CA ASN A 542 2.06 -15.66 36.36
C ASN A 542 2.27 -14.14 36.29
N ALA A 543 2.43 -13.59 35.08
CA ALA A 543 2.45 -12.16 34.82
C ALA A 543 1.32 -11.77 33.86
N MET A 544 0.79 -10.55 34.04
CA MET A 544 -0.15 -9.92 33.11
C MET A 544 0.27 -8.49 32.83
N VAL A 545 0.09 -8.07 31.58
CA VAL A 545 0.35 -6.71 31.14
C VAL A 545 -0.96 -6.06 30.74
N ILE A 546 -1.21 -4.84 31.21
CA ILE A 546 -2.34 -4.01 30.82
C ILE A 546 -1.81 -2.75 30.14
N LEU A 547 -2.26 -2.48 28.92
CA LEU A 547 -1.96 -1.23 28.22
C LEU A 547 -3.14 -0.26 28.33
N GLU A 548 -2.89 0.91 28.91
CA GLU A 548 -3.87 1.97 29.12
C GLU A 548 -3.50 3.23 28.33
N LEU A 549 -4.32 3.55 27.32
CA LEU A 549 -4.15 4.73 26.47
C LEU A 549 -5.01 5.89 26.99
N GLY A 550 -4.37 6.88 27.62
CA GLY A 550 -5.10 8.02 28.20
C GLY A 550 -5.64 9.00 27.13
N GLY A 551 -6.92 9.37 27.24
CA GLY A 551 -7.56 10.39 26.39
C GLY A 551 -7.77 10.01 24.91
N SER A 552 -7.52 8.77 24.52
CA SER A 552 -7.76 8.29 23.15
C SER A 552 -9.23 7.97 22.91
N GLU A 553 -9.78 8.35 21.75
CA GLU A 553 -11.09 7.87 21.28
C GLU A 553 -11.11 6.35 21.02
N SER A 554 -9.94 5.74 20.88
CA SER A 554 -9.76 4.29 20.88
C SER A 554 -9.88 3.77 22.30
N ASN A 555 -11.12 3.49 22.73
CA ASN A 555 -11.41 2.80 23.99
C ASN A 555 -10.84 1.37 24.07
N GLN A 556 -10.12 0.89 23.04
CA GLN A 556 -9.63 -0.49 23.01
C GLN A 556 -8.49 -0.70 24.01
N GLN A 557 -8.75 -1.49 25.03
CA GLN A 557 -7.83 -1.84 26.12
C GLN A 557 -7.15 -3.17 25.81
N TYR A 558 -5.88 -3.33 26.15
CA TYR A 558 -5.16 -4.59 25.95
C TYR A 558 -4.83 -5.23 27.28
N LEU A 559 -5.12 -6.53 27.39
CA LEU A 559 -4.71 -7.37 28.50
C LEU A 559 -3.96 -8.58 27.94
N GLU A 560 -2.66 -8.62 28.20
CA GLU A 560 -1.74 -9.61 27.66
C GLU A 560 -1.25 -10.57 28.74
N PHE A 561 -1.14 -11.85 28.38
CA PHE A 561 -0.75 -12.94 29.29
C PHE A 561 -0.15 -14.11 28.51
N ARG A 562 0.57 -15.01 29.20
CA ARG A 562 1.27 -16.13 28.55
C ARG A 562 0.36 -17.20 27.94
N GLY A 563 -0.74 -17.50 28.63
CA GLY A 563 -1.72 -18.52 28.22
C GLY A 563 -1.51 -19.92 28.80
N ASP A 564 -0.55 -20.10 29.69
CA ASP A 564 -0.45 -21.27 30.56
C ASP A 564 -1.35 -21.10 31.79
N ASP A 565 -1.59 -22.17 32.54
CA ASP A 565 -2.33 -22.10 33.80
C ASP A 565 -1.61 -21.21 34.83
N PHE A 566 -2.39 -20.41 35.55
CA PHE A 566 -1.92 -19.60 36.67
C PHE A 566 -1.93 -20.44 37.94
N ASP A 567 -0.76 -20.80 38.44
CA ASP A 567 -0.57 -21.68 39.61
C ASP A 567 -0.02 -20.95 40.85
N ALA A 568 0.18 -19.63 40.74
CA ALA A 568 0.55 -18.75 41.85
C ALA A 568 -0.12 -17.39 41.68
N ASP A 569 0.04 -16.53 42.69
CA ASP A 569 -0.37 -15.13 42.62
C ASP A 569 0.33 -14.41 41.45
N ILE A 570 -0.37 -13.43 40.86
CA ILE A 570 0.05 -12.79 39.61
C ILE A 570 0.74 -11.46 39.84
N HIS A 571 1.83 -11.25 39.11
CA HIS A 571 2.43 -9.93 38.94
C HIS A 571 1.68 -9.16 37.84
N VAL A 572 1.29 -7.91 38.11
CA VAL A 572 0.58 -7.08 37.13
C VAL A 572 1.41 -5.87 36.76
N GLU A 573 1.65 -5.71 35.46
CA GLU A 573 2.35 -4.55 34.91
C GLU A 573 1.34 -3.69 34.11
N ILE A 574 1.28 -2.40 34.39
CA ILE A 574 0.36 -1.46 33.75
C ILE A 574 1.17 -0.40 33.02
N PHE A 575 1.00 -0.29 31.71
CA PHE A 575 1.63 0.74 30.88
C PHE A 575 0.65 1.89 30.66
N HIS A 576 1.00 3.07 31.16
CA HIS A 576 0.28 4.31 30.86
C HIS A 576 0.93 5.01 29.67
N GLU A 577 0.35 4.82 28.48
CA GLU A 577 0.79 5.45 27.24
C GLU A 577 -0.05 6.70 26.90
N GLY A 578 0.62 7.75 26.44
CA GLY A 578 0.02 9.03 26.04
C GLY A 578 0.69 10.24 26.71
N VAL A 579 1.08 11.22 25.90
CA VAL A 579 1.80 12.44 26.37
C VAL A 579 0.83 13.50 26.91
N ASN A 580 -0.44 13.48 26.50
CA ASN A 580 -1.36 14.60 26.68
C ASN A 580 -2.46 14.39 27.75
N GLN A 581 -2.82 13.14 28.08
CA GLN A 581 -3.82 12.82 29.11
C GLN A 581 -3.46 11.47 29.76
N VAL A 582 -3.51 11.40 31.09
CA VAL A 582 -3.26 10.17 31.87
C VAL A 582 -4.60 9.47 32.15
N PRO A 583 -4.67 8.11 32.14
CA PRO A 583 -5.88 7.37 32.53
C PRO A 583 -6.42 7.78 33.89
N MET A 584 -7.74 7.80 34.10
CA MET A 584 -8.30 8.10 35.41
C MET A 584 -8.22 6.88 36.35
N THR A 585 -8.07 7.11 37.65
CA THR A 585 -8.02 6.05 38.68
C THR A 585 -9.17 5.04 38.58
N ARG A 586 -10.38 5.54 38.26
CA ARG A 586 -11.57 4.68 38.07
C ARG A 586 -11.44 3.73 36.87
N GLU A 587 -10.73 4.15 35.82
CA GLU A 587 -10.53 3.38 34.60
C GLU A 587 -9.51 2.28 34.87
N THR A 588 -8.38 2.61 35.48
CA THR A 588 -7.37 1.63 35.90
C THR A 588 -7.96 0.57 36.84
N LEU A 589 -8.79 0.98 37.80
CA LEU A 589 -9.50 0.05 38.69
C LEU A 589 -10.45 -0.90 37.94
N LYS A 590 -11.17 -0.39 36.94
CA LYS A 590 -12.07 -1.18 36.08
C LYS A 590 -11.28 -2.16 35.21
N ASN A 591 -10.10 -1.76 34.73
CA ASN A 591 -9.25 -2.60 33.89
C ASN A 591 -8.65 -3.75 34.69
N LEU A 592 -8.23 -3.49 35.93
CA LEU A 592 -7.78 -4.55 36.83
C LEU A 592 -8.88 -5.56 37.15
N ASP A 593 -10.16 -5.16 37.17
CA ASP A 593 -11.27 -6.11 37.34
C ASP A 593 -11.39 -7.10 36.16
N LEU A 594 -10.83 -6.78 34.97
CA LEU A 594 -10.80 -7.67 33.79
C LEU A 594 -9.95 -8.92 34.01
N ILE A 595 -8.97 -8.88 34.92
CA ILE A 595 -8.13 -10.03 35.29
C ILE A 595 -8.99 -11.22 35.70
N SER A 596 -10.10 -10.97 36.40
CA SER A 596 -11.04 -12.01 36.84
C SER A 596 -11.67 -12.82 35.69
N GLN A 597 -11.69 -12.28 34.47
CA GLN A 597 -12.15 -13.00 33.27
C GLN A 597 -11.12 -14.01 32.76
N VAL A 598 -9.85 -13.84 33.13
CA VAL A 598 -8.73 -14.70 32.72
C VAL A 598 -8.41 -15.71 33.83
N THR A 599 -8.27 -15.27 35.07
CA THR A 599 -7.84 -16.12 36.20
C THR A 599 -8.56 -15.75 37.51
N GLN A 600 -8.53 -16.66 38.48
CA GLN A 600 -9.01 -16.44 39.84
C GLN A 600 -7.87 -16.32 40.87
N GLN A 601 -6.61 -16.37 40.41
CA GLN A 601 -5.45 -16.15 41.28
C GLN A 601 -5.42 -14.71 41.81
N SER A 602 -4.84 -14.53 43.01
CA SER A 602 -4.74 -13.20 43.63
C SER A 602 -3.63 -12.39 42.96
N ILE A 603 -3.72 -11.07 43.03
CA ILE A 603 -2.62 -10.18 42.62
C ILE A 603 -1.56 -10.22 43.73
N ALA A 604 -0.29 -10.41 43.36
CA ALA A 604 0.86 -10.38 44.26
C ALA A 604 1.35 -8.94 44.48
N ASP A 605 1.48 -8.19 43.38
CA ASP A 605 1.98 -6.82 43.32
C ASP A 605 1.64 -6.18 41.98
N ILE A 606 1.72 -4.84 41.92
CA ILE A 606 1.39 -4.05 40.72
C ILE A 606 2.51 -3.05 40.44
N ASP A 607 3.06 -3.13 39.23
CA ASP A 607 4.00 -2.14 38.69
C ASP A 607 3.30 -1.27 37.63
N ILE A 608 3.49 0.04 37.71
CA ILE A 608 2.92 1.01 36.77
C ILE A 608 4.06 1.73 36.06
N ILE A 609 4.08 1.68 34.74
CA ILE A 609 5.13 2.29 33.91
C ILE A 609 4.57 3.54 33.26
N VAL A 610 5.27 4.66 33.47
CA VAL A 610 4.82 5.99 33.06
C VAL A 610 5.86 6.67 32.19
N SER A 611 5.38 7.37 31.17
CA SER A 611 6.21 8.15 30.24
C SER A 611 6.50 9.57 30.74
N THR A 612 5.79 10.08 31.75
CA THR A 612 5.96 11.44 32.31
C THR A 612 5.74 11.46 33.83
N THR A 613 6.37 12.42 34.52
CA THR A 613 6.18 12.68 35.96
C THR A 613 5.36 13.95 36.23
N GLU A 614 4.79 14.57 35.21
CA GLU A 614 4.09 15.87 35.33
C GLU A 614 2.84 15.83 36.23
N ASN A 615 2.22 14.65 36.40
CA ASN A 615 0.98 14.49 37.16
C ASN A 615 1.18 13.71 38.48
N LEU A 616 2.13 14.15 39.31
CA LEU A 616 2.44 13.53 40.60
C LEU A 616 1.19 13.34 41.48
N GLY A 617 0.31 14.35 41.54
CA GLY A 617 -0.91 14.29 42.35
C GLY A 617 -1.82 13.11 42.00
N HIS A 618 -2.06 12.91 40.71
CA HIS A 618 -2.85 11.77 40.22
C HIS A 618 -2.22 10.43 40.61
N TYR A 619 -0.91 10.25 40.37
CA TYR A 619 -0.25 8.96 40.66
C TYR A 619 -0.16 8.67 42.16
N LEU A 620 -0.03 9.70 43.02
CA LEU A 620 -0.15 9.54 44.46
C LEU A 620 -1.53 9.02 44.88
N GLU A 621 -2.61 9.56 44.28
CA GLU A 621 -3.97 9.09 44.52
C GLU A 621 -4.20 7.67 43.99
N LEU A 622 -3.69 7.37 42.79
CA LEU A 622 -3.79 6.05 42.18
C LEU A 622 -3.08 4.98 43.03
N VAL A 623 -1.82 5.21 43.41
CA VAL A 623 -1.05 4.29 44.26
C VAL A 623 -1.77 4.02 45.58
N LYS A 624 -2.32 5.06 46.22
CA LYS A 624 -3.12 4.91 47.45
C LYS A 624 -4.37 4.07 47.19
N ALA A 625 -5.16 4.40 46.16
CA ALA A 625 -6.39 3.68 45.85
C ALA A 625 -6.15 2.20 45.53
N LEU A 626 -5.09 1.89 44.78
CA LEU A 626 -4.72 0.52 44.43
C LEU A 626 -4.22 -0.26 45.65
N SER A 627 -3.30 0.33 46.42
CA SER A 627 -2.79 -0.29 47.66
C SER A 627 -3.93 -0.52 48.66
N ASP A 628 -4.89 0.41 48.76
CA ASP A 628 -6.03 0.27 49.64
C ASP A 628 -7.03 -0.81 49.19
N LYS A 629 -7.28 -0.95 47.88
CA LYS A 629 -8.19 -1.97 47.34
C LYS A 629 -7.58 -3.37 47.41
N TYR A 630 -6.35 -3.54 46.92
CA TYR A 630 -5.75 -4.86 46.71
C TYR A 630 -4.87 -5.31 47.87
N LYS A 631 -4.44 -4.41 48.76
CA LYS A 631 -3.56 -4.71 49.90
C LYS A 631 -2.25 -5.38 49.49
N VAL A 632 -1.69 -4.93 48.35
CA VAL A 632 -0.41 -5.38 47.79
C VAL A 632 0.57 -4.22 47.66
N THR A 633 1.82 -4.54 47.33
CA THR A 633 2.82 -3.54 46.96
C THR A 633 2.48 -2.94 45.61
N ILE A 634 2.52 -1.62 45.53
CA ILE A 634 2.36 -0.85 44.29
C ILE A 634 3.63 -0.06 44.03
N THR A 635 4.18 -0.17 42.82
CA THR A 635 5.35 0.60 42.39
C THR A 635 5.03 1.38 41.12
N VAL A 636 5.51 2.61 41.02
CA VAL A 636 5.44 3.41 39.79
C VAL A 636 6.84 3.65 39.29
N HIS A 637 7.12 3.24 38.06
CA HIS A 637 8.38 3.38 37.38
C HIS A 637 8.29 4.45 36.28
N LYS A 638 9.26 5.35 36.22
CA LYS A 638 9.43 6.31 35.13
C LYS A 638 10.37 5.73 34.09
N GLU A 639 9.94 5.68 32.83
CA GLU A 639 10.81 5.33 31.71
C GLU A 639 11.83 6.45 31.45
N ILE A 640 13.10 6.11 31.24
CA ILE A 640 14.18 7.06 30.93
C ILE A 640 14.72 6.83 29.51
N GLU A 641 15.42 7.82 28.94
CA GLU A 641 15.85 7.83 27.51
C GLU A 641 16.69 6.62 27.09
N SER A 642 17.30 5.90 28.04
CA SER A 642 18.04 4.66 27.77
C SER A 642 17.16 3.42 27.56
N GLY A 643 15.83 3.54 27.67
CA GLY A 643 14.88 2.42 27.66
C GLY A 643 14.84 1.64 28.98
N ALA A 644 15.56 2.09 30.01
CA ALA A 644 15.41 1.57 31.37
C ALA A 644 14.26 2.28 32.09
N SER A 645 13.79 1.70 33.19
CA SER A 645 12.80 2.32 34.08
C SER A 645 13.37 2.48 35.49
N VAL A 646 12.97 3.55 36.17
CA VAL A 646 13.44 3.88 37.53
C VAL A 646 12.26 4.09 38.47
N GLU A 647 12.36 3.53 39.67
CA GLU A 647 11.32 3.67 40.70
C GLU A 647 11.11 5.15 41.05
N TRP A 648 9.88 5.62 40.90
CA TRP A 648 9.44 6.98 41.20
C TRP A 648 8.56 7.03 42.45
N LEU A 649 7.56 6.15 42.55
CA LEU A 649 6.66 6.05 43.69
C LEU A 649 6.58 4.60 44.15
N SER A 650 6.41 4.38 45.45
CA SER A 650 6.10 3.05 45.97
C SER A 650 5.26 3.10 47.24
N LYS A 651 4.46 2.06 47.44
CA LYS A 651 3.69 1.84 48.67
C LYS A 651 3.51 0.35 48.93
N THR A 652 4.05 -0.13 50.03
CA THR A 652 3.75 -1.46 50.57
C THR A 652 2.53 -1.43 51.49
N PRO A 653 1.90 -2.57 51.78
CA PRO A 653 0.77 -2.63 52.73
C PRO A 653 1.11 -2.15 54.15
N GLN A 654 2.38 -2.12 54.51
CA GLN A 654 2.86 -1.70 55.83
C GLN A 654 3.16 -0.20 55.91
N ASP A 655 3.31 0.49 54.78
CA ASP A 655 3.65 1.90 54.75
C ASP A 655 2.44 2.77 55.12
N SER A 656 2.65 3.81 55.93
CA SER A 656 1.61 4.80 56.23
C SER A 656 1.31 5.69 55.03
N ASP A 657 2.34 6.16 54.34
CA ASP A 657 2.26 7.09 53.20
C ASP A 657 2.94 6.51 51.95
N VAL A 658 2.73 7.15 50.80
CA VAL A 658 3.43 6.80 49.55
C VAL A 658 4.86 7.35 49.63
N ILE A 659 5.84 6.51 49.33
CA ILE A 659 7.25 6.90 49.23
C ILE A 659 7.46 7.56 47.87
N VAL A 660 8.04 8.76 47.86
CA VAL A 660 8.35 9.51 46.64
C VAL A 660 9.87 9.58 46.47
N ARG A 661 10.36 9.11 45.32
CA ARG A 661 11.78 9.16 44.94
C ARG A 661 11.99 10.21 43.87
N THR A 662 13.19 10.79 43.81
CA THR A 662 13.57 11.73 42.76
C THR A 662 14.07 10.95 41.54
N PRO A 663 13.42 11.04 40.36
CA PRO A 663 13.92 10.44 39.13
C PRO A 663 15.27 11.07 38.73
N PRO A 664 16.17 10.33 38.06
CA PRO A 664 17.53 10.77 37.72
C PRO A 664 17.63 12.08 36.92
N HIS A 665 16.54 12.54 36.26
CA HIS A 665 16.53 13.74 35.43
C HIS A 665 16.01 15.01 36.13
N LEU A 666 15.62 14.95 37.41
CA LEU A 666 15.21 16.17 38.16
C LEU A 666 16.39 16.91 38.80
N ALA A 667 17.64 16.55 38.50
CA ALA A 667 18.82 17.23 39.01
C ALA A 667 19.93 17.31 37.96
N GLU A 668 19.89 18.34 37.10
CA GLU A 668 21.08 19.05 36.58
C GLU A 668 20.66 20.20 35.65
N THR A 669 20.05 21.25 36.20
CA THR A 669 20.29 22.58 35.62
C THR A 669 21.62 23.06 36.17
N GLN A 670 22.65 23.21 35.32
CA GLN A 670 23.85 23.94 35.70
C GLN A 670 23.45 25.29 36.31
N PRO A 671 24.07 25.74 37.42
CA PRO A 671 23.79 27.06 37.96
C PRO A 671 24.07 28.09 36.87
N HIS A 672 23.08 28.90 36.55
CA HIS A 672 23.26 30.05 35.68
C HIS A 672 24.39 30.90 36.28
N ASN A 673 25.42 31.17 35.48
CA ASN A 673 26.59 31.92 35.91
C ASN A 673 26.16 33.39 36.09
N ASP A 674 25.73 33.76 37.30
CA ASP A 674 25.37 35.12 37.69
C ASP A 674 26.61 36.03 37.71
N LYS A 675 27.11 36.38 36.53
CA LYS A 675 27.87 37.61 36.35
C LYS A 675 26.87 38.71 35.99
N LYS A 676 26.65 39.63 36.93
CA LYS A 676 25.98 40.92 36.69
C LYS A 676 26.55 41.57 35.42
N LEU A 677 25.79 41.53 34.33
CA LEU A 677 25.99 42.37 33.16
C LEU A 677 25.22 43.68 33.45
N GLN A 678 25.96 44.68 33.97
CA GLN A 678 25.55 46.07 34.23
C GLN A 678 24.83 46.36 35.57
N ASP A 679 25.45 47.26 36.36
CA ASP A 679 24.82 48.01 37.46
C ASP A 679 24.13 49.24 36.85
N TRP A 680 22.83 49.38 37.10
CA TRP A 680 22.02 50.51 36.63
C TRP A 680 21.89 51.64 37.66
N ASP A 681 22.64 51.59 38.77
CA ASP A 681 22.45 52.51 39.90
C ASP A 681 23.27 53.82 39.80
N THR A 682 23.85 54.15 38.64
CA THR A 682 24.43 55.50 38.45
C THR A 682 24.47 55.91 36.96
N PRO A 683 23.62 56.85 36.50
CA PRO A 683 23.75 57.38 35.15
C PRO A 683 24.98 58.30 35.07
N ASN A 684 25.93 57.96 34.20
CA ASN A 684 27.04 58.82 33.80
C ASN A 684 26.54 59.91 32.84
N GLN A 685 27.00 61.13 33.07
CA GLN A 685 26.70 62.40 32.40
C GLN A 685 27.17 62.52 30.93
N GLU A 686 27.33 61.39 30.22
CA GLU A 686 27.53 61.32 28.76
C GLU A 686 26.29 60.76 28.02
N GLN A 687 25.18 60.50 28.73
CA GLN A 687 23.89 60.10 28.14
C GLN A 687 22.76 61.13 28.39
N ILE A 688 23.09 62.41 28.56
CA ILE A 688 22.13 63.52 28.48
C ILE A 688 22.36 64.31 27.19
#